data_AF-B8B2J4-F1
#
_entry.id   AF-B8B2J4-F1
#
_cell.length_a   1.000
_cell.length_b   1.000
_cell.length_c   1.000
_cell.angle_alpha   90.00
_cell.angle_beta   90.00
_cell.angle_gamma   90.00
#
_symmetry.space_group_name_H-M   'P 1'
#
loop_
_entity.id
_entity.type
_entity.pdbx_description
1 polymer ?
#
loop_
_entity_poly.entity_id
_entity_poly.type
_entity_poly.pdbx_seq_one_letter_code
_entity_poly.pdbx_strand_id
1 'polypeptide(L)'
;MPVNTAKRREHIIDLLCEHGSVRVEQLSKQFAVSTVTIRNDLRFLERKGCALRAYGGAMLNQQFAFDRPLRDKGRLNRDVKTLIANAAAGYVRDGEALILDSGSTTAQIVPFLKGRRDLVVMTNALNIAYELSGNDGVEVMVLGGSVRRNSYSLYGPAAEQQLRQYRFDKLFLGVDGFDLSAGITTPHPGEAHLNRVMCEVAREIIAVADASKFGRKSFCMIREAGQIHRLITDSRLPDDYERALTELGVEAALRQAKSRGTPVLVEATSNQVNQFGGYTGQTAAQFRDTLWRLADEVGLARERVWLGGDHLGPNAWQDRPAQEAMALAETLIDDYVRAGFRKIHLDCSMSCAGDPSPLGDAAVAERAARLCAVAERAWAQSGGEAPVYVIGTEVPVPGGAQEALAGLQVTTPQAVAQTLEMHRIAWQKAELNDAWQRTIALVVQPGVEFDHHSVERYQPQRADALSHFIERQPGMIYEAHSTDYQPPQAYRQLVRDHFAILKVGPALTFALREALFALDRIEREWLGERQSSQLRATLEQVMREQPQQWSRYYHGTPHQQYLDRHYSLSDRVRYYWPQSQVQQAVDGLLDNLRRNPAPLALLSQYLPDQARALNAGELSTDPQEWVLHKVTQVGVTWTNTLGANLVVVANDEAAADPVQQNLMDMVVAEGVQTRYFTLQKTIDVIHKAADRQKIFLVCKTPQDVLTLLVWMGMVPLAGAQPPNVVIGGVIGTAFAILTKADPKVAIGVAVPFSIAVQGCITLLFTLFSPMMHRCDRMVKALNWRGIERVNYLGIGILFIFYFVVAFLPIYFGADAASAMVQKAPGWLLDGLAVAGGMMPAIGFSLLMKRRRPGPLRRRTPKMAFNDSDDLLAQKAEQRMAQALATSQVEQDDYLDSRPAEALTRGDINRMAWRSLLLQASFNYERMQAGGWLYQLLPALRKIHRNPQDLANSMKMHMEFINVHPFDVTFLSGLVLAMEQNKEKISTIRAVKVALMGPLGGIGDALFWLTLLPICAGIGASLALEGSLFGPIVFLLLFNLFHFGLRFGLAHYGYQAGTSALALLKTHTRRISHAASIVGMTVIGALVASYVHLSTPLVMHAGKASVALQTDVLDNADSRR
;
A
#
# COMPACT_ATOMS: atom_id res chain seq x y z
N MET A 1 22.51 7.25 63.81
CA MET A 1 23.04 7.08 62.45
C MET A 1 22.55 8.24 61.58
N PRO A 2 23.39 8.82 60.70
CA PRO A 2 22.95 9.91 59.83
C PRO A 2 21.80 9.43 58.94
N VAL A 3 20.69 10.18 58.94
CA VAL A 3 19.53 9.87 58.10
C VAL A 3 19.97 9.99 56.64
N ASN A 4 19.88 8.88 55.90
CA ASN A 4 20.22 8.85 54.48
C ASN A 4 19.40 9.93 53.74
N THR A 5 20.03 10.60 52.78
CA THR A 5 19.46 11.65 51.92
C THR A 5 18.03 11.38 51.45
N ALA A 6 17.68 10.14 51.07
CA ALA A 6 16.30 9.82 50.67
C ALA A 6 15.28 10.00 51.81
N LYS A 7 15.56 9.40 52.99
CA LYS A 7 14.72 9.54 54.20
C LYS A 7 14.67 10.96 54.73
N ARG A 8 15.76 11.73 54.57
CA ARG A 8 15.79 13.14 54.97
C ARG A 8 14.88 13.99 54.08
N ARG A 9 14.89 13.76 52.76
CA ARG A 9 13.99 14.46 51.82
C ARG A 9 12.52 14.14 52.06
N GLU A 10 12.21 12.89 52.39
CA GLU A 10 10.87 12.45 52.79
C GLU A 10 10.38 13.22 54.02
N HIS A 11 11.17 13.28 55.10
CA HIS A 11 10.82 14.08 56.29
C HIS A 11 10.68 15.59 56.00
N ILE A 12 11.48 16.14 55.08
CA ILE A 12 11.37 17.56 54.68
C ILE A 12 10.04 17.81 53.96
N ILE A 13 9.57 16.86 53.14
CA ILE A 13 8.25 16.94 52.50
C ILE A 13 7.14 16.89 53.56
N ASP A 14 7.25 16.02 54.56
CA ASP A 14 6.25 15.93 55.64
C ASP A 14 6.11 17.27 56.38
N LEU A 15 7.24 17.90 56.75
CA LEU A 15 7.25 19.21 57.40
C LEU A 15 6.69 20.33 56.50
N LEU A 16 6.95 20.26 55.18
CA LEU A 16 6.36 21.17 54.20
C LEU A 16 4.84 20.99 54.11
N CYS A 17 4.32 19.75 54.20
CA CYS A 17 2.88 19.48 54.19
C CYS A 17 2.20 19.95 55.47
N GLU A 18 2.85 19.78 56.63
CA GLU A 18 2.28 20.08 57.94
C GLU A 18 2.29 21.59 58.24
N HIS A 19 3.36 22.30 57.86
CA HIS A 19 3.55 23.71 58.20
C HIS A 19 3.42 24.67 56.99
N GLY A 20 3.27 24.14 55.77
CA GLY A 20 3.17 24.89 54.51
C GLY A 20 4.49 25.53 54.04
N SER A 21 5.47 25.70 54.93
CA SER A 21 6.80 26.22 54.63
C SER A 21 7.85 25.72 55.63
N VAL A 22 9.11 25.66 55.21
CA VAL A 22 10.25 25.22 56.04
C VAL A 22 11.45 26.14 55.87
N ARG A 23 12.25 26.32 56.93
CA ARG A 23 13.48 27.14 56.90
C ARG A 23 14.75 26.28 56.94
N VAL A 24 15.75 26.69 56.16
CA VAL A 24 17.01 25.95 55.98
C VAL A 24 17.76 25.75 57.31
N GLU A 25 17.80 26.77 58.17
CA GLU A 25 18.53 26.74 59.44
C GLU A 25 17.90 25.78 60.46
N GLN A 26 16.58 25.68 60.48
CA GLN A 26 15.85 24.77 61.36
C GLN A 26 16.08 23.31 60.94
N LEU A 27 15.94 23.02 59.64
CA LEU A 27 16.19 21.68 59.10
C LEU A 27 17.66 21.26 59.28
N SER A 28 18.62 22.19 59.14
CA SER A 28 20.05 21.93 59.33
C SER A 28 20.35 21.47 60.76
N LYS A 29 19.76 22.14 61.76
CA LYS A 29 19.86 21.73 63.17
C LYS A 29 19.15 20.41 63.44
N GLN A 30 17.92 20.25 62.93
CA GLN A 30 17.08 19.08 63.16
C GLN A 30 17.69 17.77 62.61
N PHE A 31 18.29 17.81 61.42
CA PHE A 31 18.92 16.64 60.81
C PHE A 31 20.43 16.54 61.08
N ALA A 32 21.01 17.48 61.85
CA ALA A 32 22.44 17.58 62.14
C ALA A 32 23.32 17.53 60.86
N VAL A 33 22.93 18.29 59.83
CA VAL A 33 23.66 18.41 58.55
C VAL A 33 23.87 19.87 58.18
N SER A 34 24.83 20.16 57.29
CA SER A 34 25.11 21.54 56.87
C SER A 34 23.90 22.20 56.18
N THR A 35 23.81 23.53 56.27
CA THR A 35 22.80 24.32 55.54
C THR A 35 22.93 24.16 54.01
N VAL A 36 24.15 23.88 53.51
CA VAL A 36 24.42 23.58 52.10
C VAL A 36 23.76 22.26 51.69
N THR A 37 23.82 21.24 52.54
CA THR A 37 23.15 19.93 52.31
C THR A 37 21.63 20.11 52.22
N ILE A 38 21.04 20.87 53.15
CA ILE A 38 19.59 21.16 53.12
C ILE A 38 19.20 21.96 51.87
N ARG A 39 20.00 22.96 51.45
CA ARG A 39 19.73 23.71 50.21
C ARG A 39 19.78 22.81 48.97
N ASN A 40 20.67 21.83 48.92
CA ASN A 40 20.70 20.85 47.83
C ASN A 40 19.49 19.92 47.85
N ASP A 41 19.03 19.52 49.03
CA ASP A 41 17.81 18.73 49.18
C ASP A 41 16.57 19.53 48.74
N LEU A 42 16.46 20.81 49.13
CA LEU A 42 15.38 21.69 48.68
C LEU A 42 15.43 21.98 47.17
N ARG A 43 16.62 22.16 46.58
CA ARG A 43 16.78 22.26 45.11
C ARG A 43 16.36 21.00 44.38
N PHE A 44 16.56 19.84 44.98
CA PHE A 44 16.10 18.58 44.41
C PHE A 44 14.57 18.52 44.45
N LEU A 45 13.95 18.88 45.59
CA LEU A 45 12.51 18.90 45.74
C LEU A 45 11.83 19.94 44.82
N GLU A 46 12.44 21.10 44.62
CA GLU A 46 11.99 22.11 43.66
C GLU A 46 12.07 21.61 42.22
N ARG A 47 13.18 20.99 41.82
CA ARG A 47 13.30 20.35 40.50
C ARG A 47 12.28 19.23 40.29
N LYS A 48 11.80 18.60 41.36
CA LYS A 48 10.74 17.59 41.33
C LYS A 48 9.33 18.19 41.46
N GLY A 49 9.22 19.51 41.55
CA GLY A 49 7.95 20.23 41.65
C GLY A 49 7.27 20.13 43.01
N CYS A 50 7.91 19.54 44.03
CA CYS A 50 7.30 19.33 45.36
C CYS A 50 7.28 20.61 46.22
N ALA A 51 8.18 21.56 45.94
CA ALA A 51 8.32 22.78 46.70
C ALA A 51 8.73 23.95 45.80
N LEU A 52 8.34 25.16 46.14
CA LEU A 52 8.82 26.40 45.52
C LEU A 52 9.86 27.01 46.46
N ARG A 53 11.08 27.30 45.99
CA ARG A 53 12.06 27.94 46.89
C ARG A 53 11.61 29.35 47.23
N ALA A 54 11.77 29.69 48.50
CA ALA A 54 11.52 31.01 49.04
C ALA A 54 12.78 31.49 49.80
N TYR A 55 12.85 32.79 50.11
CA TYR A 55 14.04 33.34 50.76
C TYR A 55 14.28 32.66 52.13
N GLY A 56 15.44 32.01 52.29
CA GLY A 56 15.81 31.28 53.51
C GLY A 56 15.17 29.90 53.71
N GLY A 57 14.38 29.40 52.75
CA GLY A 57 13.57 28.20 52.94
C GLY A 57 12.94 27.64 51.65
N ALA A 58 11.85 26.91 51.81
CA ALA A 58 10.97 26.50 50.71
C ALA A 58 9.51 26.50 51.18
N MET A 59 8.59 26.74 50.24
CA MET A 59 7.15 26.69 50.43
C MET A 59 6.55 25.53 49.65
N LEU A 60 5.41 25.04 50.11
CA LEU A 60 4.68 23.95 49.45
C LEU A 60 4.22 24.36 48.06
N ASN A 61 4.47 23.54 47.04
CA ASN A 61 3.89 23.78 45.71
C ASN A 61 2.43 23.34 45.68
N GLN A 62 1.49 24.28 45.57
CA GLN A 62 0.05 23.97 45.57
C GLN A 62 -0.44 23.18 44.34
N GLN A 63 0.34 23.15 43.26
CA GLN A 63 0.07 22.33 42.07
C GLN A 63 0.50 20.86 42.25
N PHE A 64 1.16 20.54 43.37
CA PHE A 64 1.58 19.19 43.73
C PHE A 64 0.56 18.52 44.66
N ALA A 65 0.22 17.26 44.40
CA ALA A 65 -0.78 16.51 45.16
C ALA A 65 -0.14 15.79 46.36
N PHE A 66 -0.52 16.18 47.59
CA PHE A 66 0.00 15.63 48.85
C PHE A 66 -0.92 14.60 49.49
N ASP A 67 -0.37 13.82 50.43
CA ASP A 67 -1.09 12.79 51.15
C ASP A 67 -2.14 13.39 52.11
N ARG A 68 -3.40 12.98 51.99
CA ARG A 68 -4.53 13.46 52.79
C ARG A 68 -5.36 12.30 53.31
N PRO A 69 -5.96 12.40 54.52
CA PRO A 69 -6.85 11.36 55.03
C PRO A 69 -8.04 11.07 54.09
N LEU A 70 -8.41 9.79 53.96
CA LEU A 70 -9.48 9.36 53.06
C LEU A 70 -10.83 10.04 53.35
N ARG A 71 -11.13 10.27 54.63
CA ARG A 71 -12.38 10.92 55.06
C ARG A 71 -12.52 12.34 54.50
N ASP A 72 -11.41 13.05 54.35
CA ASP A 72 -11.40 14.42 53.82
C ASP A 72 -11.43 14.39 52.30
N LYS A 73 -10.68 13.47 51.66
CA LYS A 73 -10.75 13.22 50.22
C LYS A 73 -12.17 12.84 49.76
N GLY A 74 -12.91 12.08 50.58
CA GLY A 74 -14.28 11.65 50.28
C GLY A 74 -15.35 12.75 50.33
N ARG A 75 -15.09 13.86 51.03
CA ARG A 75 -16.02 15.01 51.09
C ARG A 75 -15.88 15.97 49.90
N LEU A 76 -14.67 16.07 49.34
CA LEU A 76 -14.38 16.95 48.21
C LEU A 76 -14.99 16.41 46.91
N ASN A 77 -15.74 17.26 46.20
CA ASN A 77 -16.40 16.92 44.93
C ASN A 77 -17.24 15.64 45.02
N ARG A 78 -17.88 15.40 46.17
CA ARG A 78 -18.59 14.13 46.44
C ARG A 78 -19.66 13.83 45.42
N ASP A 79 -20.47 14.82 45.03
CA ASP A 79 -21.55 14.61 44.04
C ASP A 79 -20.99 14.21 42.67
N VAL A 80 -19.90 14.86 42.26
CA VAL A 80 -19.17 14.54 41.03
C VAL A 80 -18.55 13.14 41.11
N LYS A 81 -17.96 12.78 42.25
CA LYS A 81 -17.41 11.44 42.48
C LYS A 81 -18.50 10.36 42.48
N THR A 82 -19.69 10.66 42.98
CA THR A 82 -20.84 9.75 42.90
C THR A 82 -21.27 9.54 41.44
N LEU A 83 -21.28 10.59 40.61
CA LEU A 83 -21.57 10.47 39.18
C LEU A 83 -20.50 9.64 38.44
N ILE A 84 -19.22 9.92 38.72
CA ILE A 84 -18.09 9.14 38.21
C ILE A 84 -18.21 7.68 38.66
N ALA A 85 -18.58 7.44 39.91
CA ALA A 85 -18.73 6.10 40.45
C ALA A 85 -19.92 5.33 39.88
N ASN A 86 -21.05 6.00 39.64
CA ASN A 86 -22.19 5.41 38.94
C ASN A 86 -21.81 5.03 37.50
N ALA A 87 -21.10 5.91 36.79
CA ALA A 87 -20.57 5.62 35.46
C ALA A 87 -19.58 4.44 35.52
N ALA A 88 -18.70 4.40 36.53
CA ALA A 88 -17.74 3.32 36.75
C ALA A 88 -18.42 1.97 37.01
N ALA A 89 -19.46 1.95 37.86
CA ALA A 89 -20.25 0.74 38.13
C ALA A 89 -20.99 0.21 36.88
N GLY A 90 -21.30 1.08 35.91
CA GLY A 90 -21.85 0.70 34.61
C GLY A 90 -20.93 -0.22 33.78
N TYR A 91 -19.63 -0.25 34.09
CA TYR A 91 -18.65 -1.11 33.42
C TYR A 91 -18.46 -2.48 34.11
N VAL A 92 -19.14 -2.73 35.23
CA VAL A 92 -19.11 -4.03 35.93
C VAL A 92 -20.19 -4.95 35.38
N ARG A 93 -19.82 -6.17 34.97
CA ARG A 93 -20.75 -7.21 34.50
C ARG A 93 -20.78 -8.38 35.47
N ASP A 94 -21.93 -9.05 35.56
CA ASP A 94 -22.09 -10.25 36.38
C ASP A 94 -21.08 -11.34 35.97
N GLY A 95 -20.60 -12.13 36.93
CA GLY A 95 -19.58 -13.17 36.69
C GLY A 95 -18.12 -12.71 36.68
N GLU A 96 -17.85 -11.41 36.81
CA GLU A 96 -16.49 -10.85 36.68
C GLU A 96 -15.70 -10.80 38.00
N ALA A 97 -14.38 -10.94 37.89
CA ALA A 97 -13.45 -10.74 38.99
C ALA A 97 -12.88 -9.31 38.97
N LEU A 98 -13.09 -8.52 40.02
CA LEU A 98 -12.71 -7.10 40.08
C LEU A 98 -11.69 -6.83 41.19
N ILE A 99 -10.82 -5.85 40.96
CA ILE A 99 -10.07 -5.16 42.01
C ILE A 99 -10.69 -3.79 42.24
N LEU A 100 -11.02 -3.47 43.49
CA LEU A 100 -11.31 -2.11 43.92
C LEU A 100 -10.17 -1.62 44.80
N ASP A 101 -9.47 -0.57 44.37
CA ASP A 101 -8.42 0.06 45.18
C ASP A 101 -8.99 0.90 46.34
N SER A 102 -8.10 1.51 47.13
CA SER A 102 -8.48 2.32 48.29
C SER A 102 -8.89 3.77 48.00
N GLY A 103 -9.14 4.14 46.75
CA GLY A 103 -9.50 5.50 46.35
C GLY A 103 -10.85 5.98 46.92
N SER A 104 -10.94 7.27 47.25
CA SER A 104 -12.22 7.85 47.74
C SER A 104 -13.32 7.81 46.68
N THR A 105 -12.95 7.90 45.40
CA THR A 105 -13.87 7.78 44.26
C THR A 105 -14.24 6.32 44.01
N THR A 106 -13.27 5.41 44.16
CA THR A 106 -13.47 3.96 44.06
C THR A 106 -14.43 3.43 45.12
N ALA A 107 -14.34 3.93 46.35
CA ALA A 107 -15.28 3.56 47.41
C ALA A 107 -16.74 3.92 47.08
N GLN A 108 -16.99 4.99 46.29
CA GLN A 108 -18.34 5.38 45.89
C GLN A 108 -18.95 4.42 44.85
N ILE A 109 -18.16 3.49 44.28
CA ILE A 109 -18.66 2.51 43.29
C ILE A 109 -19.50 1.44 43.99
N VAL A 110 -19.14 1.09 45.23
CA VAL A 110 -19.71 -0.05 45.98
C VAL A 110 -21.24 -0.03 46.08
N PRO A 111 -21.91 1.09 46.42
CA PRO A 111 -23.38 1.13 46.49
C PRO A 111 -24.08 0.73 45.19
N PHE A 112 -23.44 0.96 44.04
CA PHE A 112 -23.99 0.66 42.71
C PHE A 112 -23.74 -0.78 42.25
N LEU A 113 -23.04 -1.59 43.05
CA LEU A 113 -22.84 -3.02 42.78
C LEU A 113 -23.91 -3.91 43.44
N LYS A 114 -24.88 -3.32 44.15
CA LYS A 114 -26.01 -4.06 44.73
C LYS A 114 -26.89 -4.66 43.64
N GLY A 115 -27.22 -5.94 43.78
CA GLY A 115 -28.06 -6.69 42.83
C GLY A 115 -27.29 -7.34 41.66
N ARG A 116 -25.98 -7.10 41.55
CA ARG A 116 -25.10 -7.87 40.65
C ARG A 116 -24.89 -9.28 41.17
N ARG A 117 -24.67 -10.23 40.26
CA ARG A 117 -24.60 -11.66 40.57
C ARG A 117 -23.26 -12.26 40.14
N ASP A 118 -22.85 -13.28 40.86
CA ASP A 118 -21.66 -14.09 40.58
C ASP A 118 -20.37 -13.25 40.45
N LEU A 119 -20.28 -12.11 41.14
CA LEU A 119 -19.09 -11.25 41.13
C LEU A 119 -18.06 -11.76 42.13
N VAL A 120 -16.78 -11.67 41.76
CA VAL A 120 -15.68 -11.84 42.72
C VAL A 120 -14.99 -10.48 42.86
N VAL A 121 -14.91 -9.91 44.05
CA VAL A 121 -14.25 -8.62 44.27
C VAL A 121 -13.09 -8.80 45.23
N MET A 122 -11.87 -8.57 44.75
CA MET A 122 -10.70 -8.42 45.60
C MET A 122 -10.43 -6.95 45.92
N THR A 123 -10.21 -6.61 47.16
CA THR A 123 -9.85 -5.24 47.53
C THR A 123 -8.76 -5.21 48.60
N ASN A 124 -7.93 -4.18 48.56
CA ASN A 124 -7.03 -3.87 49.66
C ASN A 124 -7.66 -2.92 50.68
N ALA A 125 -8.89 -2.45 50.47
CA ALA A 125 -9.54 -1.45 51.30
C ALA A 125 -10.54 -2.08 52.27
N LEU A 126 -10.28 -1.94 53.57
CA LEU A 126 -11.11 -2.56 54.61
C LEU A 126 -12.55 -2.04 54.62
N ASN A 127 -12.74 -0.76 54.32
CA ASN A 127 -14.06 -0.13 54.25
C ASN A 127 -14.88 -0.66 53.05
N ILE A 128 -14.25 -0.88 51.90
CA ILE A 128 -14.90 -1.43 50.70
C ILE A 128 -15.28 -2.89 50.96
N ALA A 129 -14.37 -3.67 51.56
CA ALA A 129 -14.63 -5.06 51.90
C ALA A 129 -15.82 -5.23 52.85
N TYR A 130 -15.86 -4.43 53.90
CA TYR A 130 -16.95 -4.44 54.88
C TYR A 130 -18.31 -4.08 54.25
N GLU A 131 -18.33 -3.10 53.34
CA GLU A 131 -19.56 -2.68 52.69
C GLU A 131 -20.07 -3.71 51.68
N LEU A 132 -19.17 -4.41 50.97
CA LEU A 132 -19.53 -5.47 50.03
C LEU A 132 -19.92 -6.79 50.69
N SER A 133 -19.48 -7.08 51.92
CA SER A 133 -19.76 -8.37 52.57
C SER A 133 -21.24 -8.62 52.86
N GLY A 134 -22.07 -7.58 52.83
CA GLY A 134 -23.53 -7.70 52.98
C GLY A 134 -24.28 -7.92 51.66
N ASN A 135 -23.59 -8.25 50.56
CA ASN A 135 -24.19 -8.36 49.22
C ASN A 135 -24.12 -9.81 48.71
N ASP A 136 -25.25 -10.53 48.74
CA ASP A 136 -25.31 -11.99 48.52
C ASP A 136 -24.82 -12.47 47.14
N GLY A 137 -24.77 -11.57 46.14
CA GLY A 137 -24.29 -11.87 44.78
C GLY A 137 -22.80 -11.56 44.53
N VAL A 138 -22.05 -11.19 45.57
CA VAL A 138 -20.64 -10.81 45.47
C VAL A 138 -19.79 -11.61 46.46
N GLU A 139 -18.89 -12.43 45.94
CA GLU A 139 -17.82 -13.04 46.71
C GLU A 139 -16.70 -12.02 46.95
N VAL A 140 -16.42 -11.69 48.20
CA VAL A 140 -15.44 -10.66 48.56
C VAL A 140 -14.16 -11.30 49.09
N MET A 141 -13.04 -10.96 48.47
CA MET A 141 -11.70 -11.34 48.89
C MET A 141 -10.92 -10.12 49.39
N VAL A 142 -10.27 -10.25 50.54
CA VAL A 142 -9.49 -9.14 51.13
C VAL A 142 -8.02 -9.50 51.15
N LEU A 143 -7.19 -8.58 50.69
CA LEU A 143 -5.73 -8.77 50.67
C LEU A 143 -5.14 -8.67 52.07
N GLY A 144 -4.20 -9.55 52.40
CA GLY A 144 -3.43 -9.46 53.64
C GLY A 144 -2.39 -8.34 53.63
N GLY A 145 -1.58 -8.22 54.69
CA GLY A 145 -0.45 -7.29 54.76
C GLY A 145 -0.53 -6.26 55.89
N SER A 146 0.17 -5.14 55.73
CA SER A 146 0.26 -4.06 56.72
C SER A 146 -0.81 -3.01 56.50
N VAL A 147 -1.47 -2.54 57.58
CA VAL A 147 -2.56 -1.56 57.51
C VAL A 147 -2.02 -0.13 57.44
N ARG A 148 -2.49 0.63 56.44
CA ARG A 148 -2.32 2.06 56.30
C ARG A 148 -3.51 2.81 56.89
N ARG A 149 -3.26 3.58 57.95
CA ARG A 149 -4.31 4.32 58.69
C ARG A 149 -4.97 5.45 57.88
N ASN A 150 -4.23 6.12 56.99
CA ASN A 150 -4.75 7.26 56.21
C ASN A 150 -5.80 6.87 55.16
N SER A 151 -5.67 5.69 54.56
CA SER A 151 -6.55 5.16 53.50
C SER A 151 -7.38 3.95 53.91
N TYR A 152 -7.23 3.47 55.15
CA TYR A 152 -7.80 2.21 55.63
C TYR A 152 -7.51 1.02 54.71
N SER A 153 -6.29 0.98 54.14
CA SER A 153 -5.91 0.01 53.12
C SER A 153 -4.69 -0.83 53.49
N LEU A 154 -4.60 -2.03 52.94
CA LEU A 154 -3.55 -3.01 53.19
C LEU A 154 -2.49 -2.95 52.11
N TYR A 155 -1.21 -3.08 52.48
CA TYR A 155 -0.08 -3.06 51.55
C TYR A 155 1.14 -3.86 52.04
N GLY A 156 2.10 -4.06 51.13
CA GLY A 156 3.38 -4.72 51.40
C GLY A 156 3.54 -6.07 50.70
N PRO A 157 4.71 -6.72 50.83
CA PRO A 157 5.09 -7.85 49.98
C PRO A 157 4.13 -9.03 50.03
N ALA A 158 3.54 -9.33 51.19
CA ALA A 158 2.55 -10.39 51.34
C ALA A 158 1.27 -10.09 50.53
N ALA A 159 0.81 -8.84 50.54
CA ALA A 159 -0.35 -8.39 49.76
C ALA A 159 -0.07 -8.54 48.26
N GLU A 160 1.12 -8.11 47.83
CA GLU A 160 1.56 -8.17 46.43
C GLU A 160 1.68 -9.61 45.93
N GLN A 161 2.30 -10.50 46.73
CA GLN A 161 2.47 -11.90 46.36
C GLN A 161 1.12 -12.61 46.28
N GLN A 162 0.21 -12.33 47.22
CA GLN A 162 -1.16 -12.84 47.16
C GLN A 162 -1.87 -12.35 45.90
N LEU A 163 -1.79 -11.05 45.60
CA LEU A 163 -2.40 -10.46 44.40
C LEU A 163 -1.94 -11.15 43.10
N ARG A 164 -0.64 -11.51 43.02
CA ARG A 164 -0.03 -12.16 41.85
C ARG A 164 -0.50 -13.60 41.61
N GLN A 165 -1.09 -14.25 42.61
CA GLN A 165 -1.63 -15.60 42.47
C GLN A 165 -2.97 -15.62 41.73
N TYR A 166 -3.65 -14.48 41.65
CA TYR A 166 -4.97 -14.36 41.06
C TYR A 166 -4.92 -13.46 39.82
N ARG A 167 -5.98 -13.54 39.01
CA ARG A 167 -6.16 -12.68 37.83
C ARG A 167 -7.55 -12.06 37.91
N PHE A 168 -7.62 -10.79 37.56
CA PHE A 168 -8.84 -10.00 37.65
C PHE A 168 -9.18 -9.40 36.30
N ASP A 169 -10.47 -9.32 36.01
CA ASP A 169 -11.00 -8.71 34.79
C ASP A 169 -10.82 -7.20 34.81
N LYS A 170 -11.02 -6.53 35.95
CA LYS A 170 -10.90 -5.07 36.03
C LYS A 170 -10.30 -4.62 37.35
N LEU A 171 -9.65 -3.46 37.34
CA LEU A 171 -9.21 -2.68 38.48
C LEU A 171 -9.82 -1.30 38.35
N PHE A 172 -10.49 -0.84 39.40
CA PHE A 172 -10.83 0.58 39.56
C PHE A 172 -9.82 1.22 40.50
N LEU A 173 -9.08 2.19 39.96
CA LEU A 173 -7.94 2.84 40.59
C LEU A 173 -8.24 4.32 40.87
N GLY A 174 -8.18 4.74 42.12
CA GLY A 174 -8.21 6.14 42.52
C GLY A 174 -6.85 6.81 42.33
N VAL A 175 -6.86 8.10 41.98
CA VAL A 175 -5.63 8.85 41.69
C VAL A 175 -5.55 10.17 42.44
N ASP A 176 -4.33 10.60 42.76
CA ASP A 176 -4.10 11.85 43.48
C ASP A 176 -3.61 13.00 42.58
N GLY A 177 -2.92 12.70 41.46
CA GLY A 177 -2.56 13.66 40.42
C GLY A 177 -2.46 13.01 39.03
N PHE A 178 -2.90 13.75 38.01
CA PHE A 178 -2.96 13.35 36.60
C PHE A 178 -2.37 14.45 35.70
N ASP A 179 -1.28 14.14 35.00
CA ASP A 179 -0.57 15.08 34.12
C ASP A 179 -0.02 14.34 32.89
N LEU A 180 -0.15 14.91 31.69
CA LEU A 180 0.28 14.23 30.46
C LEU A 180 1.75 13.83 30.46
N SER A 181 2.60 14.66 31.06
CA SER A 181 4.05 14.43 31.08
C SER A 181 4.50 13.58 32.26
N ALA A 182 3.90 13.75 33.44
CA ALA A 182 4.33 13.08 34.67
C ALA A 182 3.49 11.85 35.04
N GLY A 183 2.39 11.61 34.34
CA GLY A 183 1.53 10.46 34.51
C GLY A 183 0.61 10.53 35.71
N ILE A 184 0.18 9.34 36.15
CA ILE A 184 -0.66 9.12 37.30
C ILE A 184 0.20 8.90 38.52
N THR A 185 -0.05 9.72 39.52
CA THR A 185 0.84 9.84 40.66
C THR A 185 0.07 9.75 41.97
N THR A 186 0.71 9.16 42.98
CA THR A 186 0.24 9.08 44.36
C THR A 186 1.39 9.47 45.31
N PRO A 187 1.11 10.02 46.49
CA PRO A 187 2.19 10.46 47.38
C PRO A 187 2.90 9.30 48.09
N HIS A 188 2.28 8.14 48.28
CA HIS A 188 2.82 7.07 49.14
C HIS A 188 3.51 5.93 48.35
N PRO A 189 4.81 5.63 48.60
CA PRO A 189 5.55 4.62 47.84
C PRO A 189 4.99 3.19 47.94
N GLY A 190 4.53 2.77 49.12
CA GLY A 190 3.97 1.42 49.31
C GLY A 190 2.62 1.24 48.62
N GLU A 191 1.83 2.32 48.52
CA GLU A 191 0.55 2.33 47.79
C GLU A 191 0.82 2.37 46.29
N ALA A 192 1.80 3.17 45.84
CA ALA A 192 2.25 3.14 44.46
C ALA A 192 2.74 1.76 44.02
N HIS A 193 3.49 1.05 44.88
CA HIS A 193 3.98 -0.29 44.54
C HIS A 193 2.84 -1.29 44.45
N LEU A 194 1.95 -1.35 45.45
CA LEU A 194 0.79 -2.24 45.37
C LEU A 194 -0.13 -1.88 44.21
N ASN A 195 -0.41 -0.60 43.96
CA ASN A 195 -1.23 -0.15 42.84
C ASN A 195 -0.60 -0.53 41.50
N ARG A 196 0.74 -0.53 41.38
CA ARG A 196 1.43 -1.07 40.20
C ARG A 196 1.19 -2.57 40.06
N VAL A 197 1.27 -3.35 41.16
CA VAL A 197 0.97 -4.78 41.12
C VAL A 197 -0.52 -5.02 40.79
N MET A 198 -1.44 -4.21 41.31
CA MET A 198 -2.85 -4.24 40.92
C MET A 198 -3.02 -4.01 39.42
N CYS A 199 -2.31 -3.01 38.89
CA CYS A 199 -2.28 -2.74 37.46
C CYS A 199 -1.64 -3.87 36.63
N GLU A 200 -0.83 -4.73 37.23
CA GLU A 200 -0.19 -5.87 36.54
C GLU A 200 -1.10 -7.11 36.50
N VAL A 201 -1.87 -7.37 37.57
CA VAL A 201 -2.68 -8.59 37.69
C VAL A 201 -4.13 -8.40 37.26
N ALA A 202 -4.62 -7.16 37.30
CA ALA A 202 -5.88 -6.80 36.69
C ALA A 202 -5.62 -6.57 35.23
N ARG A 203 -6.39 -7.24 34.38
CA ARG A 203 -6.19 -7.13 32.96
C ARG A 203 -6.51 -5.63 32.60
N GLU A 204 -7.53 -4.93 33.18
CA GLU A 204 -8.02 -3.57 32.81
C GLU A 204 -7.95 -2.57 33.94
N ILE A 205 -7.30 -1.44 33.68
CA ILE A 205 -7.06 -0.39 34.66
C ILE A 205 -7.93 0.81 34.32
N ILE A 206 -8.95 1.03 35.15
CA ILE A 206 -9.87 2.15 35.04
C ILE A 206 -9.52 3.16 36.14
N ALA A 207 -8.91 4.28 35.76
CA ALA A 207 -8.67 5.37 36.68
C ALA A 207 -9.95 6.19 36.87
N VAL A 208 -10.29 6.48 38.13
CA VAL A 208 -11.44 7.30 38.50
C VAL A 208 -10.97 8.56 39.23
N ALA A 209 -11.20 9.73 38.62
CA ALA A 209 -10.66 11.00 39.08
C ALA A 209 -11.60 12.15 38.69
N ASP A 210 -11.78 13.14 39.56
CA ASP A 210 -12.46 14.39 39.17
C ASP A 210 -11.48 15.41 38.56
N ALA A 211 -11.98 16.39 37.81
CA ALA A 211 -11.21 17.38 37.06
C ALA A 211 -10.20 18.16 37.91
N SER A 212 -10.40 18.25 39.23
CA SER A 212 -9.43 18.90 40.14
C SER A 212 -8.07 18.18 40.23
N LYS A 213 -7.96 16.97 39.66
CA LYS A 213 -6.75 16.15 39.66
C LYS A 213 -5.86 16.36 38.43
N PHE A 214 -6.33 17.09 37.42
CA PHE A 214 -5.65 17.28 36.14
C PHE A 214 -4.66 18.45 36.19
N GLY A 215 -3.53 18.31 35.49
CA GLY A 215 -2.40 19.25 35.54
C GLY A 215 -1.64 19.23 36.87
N ARG A 216 -1.82 18.17 37.68
CA ARG A 216 -1.20 18.01 39.01
C ARG A 216 -0.31 16.78 39.08
N LYS A 217 0.80 16.89 39.80
CA LYS A 217 1.83 15.84 39.96
C LYS A 217 1.98 15.45 41.42
N SER A 218 2.37 14.20 41.70
CA SER A 218 2.66 13.70 43.06
C SER A 218 3.98 12.90 43.09
N PHE A 219 4.42 12.50 44.27
CA PHE A 219 5.79 12.03 44.53
C PHE A 219 6.11 10.69 43.89
N CYS A 220 5.18 9.73 43.99
CA CYS A 220 5.36 8.41 43.44
C CYS A 220 4.50 8.26 42.20
N MET A 221 5.14 8.16 41.05
CA MET A 221 4.49 7.77 39.82
C MET A 221 3.97 6.35 39.96
N ILE A 222 2.65 6.16 39.94
CA ILE A 222 2.08 4.82 39.82
C ILE A 222 2.38 4.32 38.41
N ARG A 223 2.00 5.13 37.42
CA ARG A 223 2.00 4.74 36.01
C ARG A 223 1.88 5.96 35.10
N GLU A 224 2.23 5.86 33.81
CA GLU A 224 2.07 6.98 32.86
C GLU A 224 0.60 7.25 32.53
N ALA A 225 0.26 8.48 32.11
CA ALA A 225 -1.14 8.86 31.81
C ALA A 225 -1.71 8.04 30.64
N GLY A 226 -0.89 7.74 29.63
CA GLY A 226 -1.28 6.86 28.50
C GLY A 226 -1.30 5.37 28.83
N GLN A 227 -0.88 4.97 30.04
CA GLN A 227 -0.80 3.56 30.46
C GLN A 227 -1.98 3.13 31.34
N ILE A 228 -2.99 3.99 31.56
CA ILE A 228 -4.32 3.59 32.00
C ILE A 228 -5.23 3.39 30.81
N HIS A 229 -6.21 2.50 30.98
CA HIS A 229 -7.04 2.05 29.87
C HIS A 229 -8.20 2.98 29.67
N ARG A 230 -8.74 3.48 30.78
CA ARG A 230 -9.90 4.34 30.82
C ARG A 230 -9.73 5.31 31.97
N LEU A 231 -10.04 6.57 31.70
CA LEU A 231 -10.17 7.63 32.69
C LEU A 231 -11.63 8.02 32.76
N ILE A 232 -12.23 7.96 33.95
CA ILE A 232 -13.59 8.45 34.17
C ILE A 232 -13.48 9.72 35.01
N THR A 233 -13.85 10.84 34.40
CA THR A 233 -13.77 12.20 34.96
C THR A 233 -14.99 13.04 34.55
N ASP A 234 -15.12 14.25 35.10
CA ASP A 234 -16.14 15.22 34.74
C ASP A 234 -15.70 16.20 33.63
N SER A 235 -16.68 16.92 33.05
CA SER A 235 -16.59 17.69 31.80
C SER A 235 -15.79 19.01 31.84
N ARG A 236 -15.10 19.33 32.94
CA ARG A 236 -14.39 20.61 33.14
C ARG A 236 -12.89 20.53 32.80
N LEU A 237 -12.54 20.05 31.60
CA LEU A 237 -11.15 19.91 31.12
C LEU A 237 -10.62 21.19 30.43
N PRO A 238 -9.30 21.53 30.47
CA PRO A 238 -8.73 22.74 29.85
C PRO A 238 -8.47 22.69 28.32
N ASP A 239 -8.56 23.84 27.64
CA ASP A 239 -8.60 24.04 26.16
C ASP A 239 -7.29 23.77 25.39
N ASP A 240 -6.11 23.79 26.02
CA ASP A 240 -4.82 23.55 25.36
C ASP A 240 -4.67 22.13 24.77
N TYR A 241 -5.61 21.26 25.12
CA TYR A 241 -5.68 19.87 24.72
C TYR A 241 -6.60 19.67 23.49
N GLU A 242 -7.02 20.73 22.79
CA GLU A 242 -7.96 20.70 21.62
C GLU A 242 -7.32 21.17 20.29
N ARG A 243 -6.17 21.87 20.33
CA ARG A 243 -5.55 22.52 19.14
C ARG A 243 -4.61 21.65 18.30
N ALA A 244 -4.15 20.50 18.79
CA ALA A 244 -3.00 19.80 18.20
C ALA A 244 -3.29 18.89 16.97
N LEU A 245 -4.55 18.72 16.51
CA LEU A 245 -4.90 17.75 15.45
C LEU A 245 -5.15 18.35 14.06
N THR A 246 -5.68 19.57 13.97
CA THR A 246 -5.96 20.22 12.68
C THR A 246 -4.68 20.62 11.94
N GLU A 247 -3.60 20.89 12.69
CA GLU A 247 -2.32 21.36 12.15
C GLU A 247 -1.57 20.26 11.38
N LEU A 248 -1.78 18.97 11.69
CA LEU A 248 -1.03 17.84 11.11
C LEU A 248 -1.27 17.62 9.61
N GLY A 249 -2.51 17.83 9.12
CA GLY A 249 -2.83 17.64 7.69
C GLY A 249 -2.23 18.73 6.80
N VAL A 250 -2.25 19.97 7.30
CA VAL A 250 -1.63 21.13 6.64
C VAL A 250 -0.11 21.00 6.67
N GLU A 251 0.46 20.63 7.82
CA GLU A 251 1.90 20.43 7.95
C GLU A 251 2.43 19.39 6.95
N ALA A 252 1.71 18.28 6.74
CA ALA A 252 2.08 17.27 5.75
C ALA A 252 2.14 17.83 4.31
N ALA A 253 1.19 18.68 3.93
CA ALA A 253 1.17 19.33 2.61
C ALA A 253 2.32 20.34 2.45
N LEU A 254 2.62 21.12 3.49
CA LEU A 254 3.74 22.06 3.50
C LEU A 254 5.10 21.33 3.39
N ARG A 255 5.28 20.22 4.14
CA ARG A 255 6.48 19.37 4.07
C ARG A 255 6.67 18.79 2.67
N GLN A 256 5.58 18.32 2.05
CA GLN A 256 5.60 17.81 0.68
C GLN A 256 5.98 18.88 -0.34
N ALA A 257 5.47 20.11 -0.19
CA ALA A 257 5.81 21.20 -1.09
C ALA A 257 7.27 21.63 -0.95
N LYS A 258 7.79 21.67 0.28
CA LYS A 258 9.20 21.92 0.57
C LYS A 258 10.10 20.87 -0.08
N SER A 259 9.77 19.59 0.08
CA SER A 259 10.61 18.52 -0.45
C SER A 259 10.64 18.47 -1.98
N ARG A 260 9.54 18.85 -2.63
CA ARG A 260 9.43 18.91 -4.10
C ARG A 260 9.93 20.22 -4.70
N GLY A 261 10.10 21.26 -3.90
CA GLY A 261 10.42 22.59 -4.42
C GLY A 261 9.29 23.17 -5.27
N THR A 262 8.03 22.86 -4.96
CA THR A 262 6.83 23.38 -5.62
C THR A 262 6.09 24.38 -4.71
N PRO A 263 5.16 25.19 -5.24
CA PRO A 263 4.17 25.86 -4.40
C PRO A 263 3.13 24.87 -3.86
N VAL A 264 2.35 25.30 -2.87
CA VAL A 264 1.22 24.59 -2.28
C VAL A 264 0.01 25.49 -2.23
N LEU A 265 -1.11 25.01 -2.75
CA LEU A 265 -2.40 25.70 -2.66
C LEU A 265 -3.16 25.17 -1.44
N VAL A 266 -3.48 26.05 -0.49
CA VAL A 266 -4.33 25.75 0.66
C VAL A 266 -5.59 26.59 0.55
N GLU A 267 -6.75 25.93 0.54
CA GLU A 267 -8.05 26.60 0.42
C GLU A 267 -8.85 26.54 1.73
N ALA A 268 -9.61 27.60 2.01
CA ALA A 268 -10.58 27.65 3.10
C ALA A 268 -11.98 27.99 2.58
N THR A 269 -12.99 27.32 3.13
CA THR A 269 -14.41 27.58 2.82
C THR A 269 -14.99 28.70 3.67
N SER A 270 -16.07 29.32 3.19
CA SER A 270 -16.86 30.33 3.93
C SER A 270 -17.41 29.83 5.28
N ASN A 271 -17.63 28.53 5.43
CA ASN A 271 -18.06 27.92 6.70
C ASN A 271 -16.90 27.71 7.68
N GLN A 272 -15.68 27.46 7.17
CA GLN A 272 -14.49 27.27 7.98
C GLN A 272 -13.99 28.58 8.57
N VAL A 273 -13.78 29.57 7.70
CA VAL A 273 -13.08 30.82 7.99
C VAL A 273 -13.92 31.95 7.40
N ASN A 274 -14.37 32.85 8.26
CA ASN A 274 -15.13 34.04 7.87
C ASN A 274 -14.92 35.16 8.91
N GLN A 275 -15.55 36.31 8.71
CA GLN A 275 -15.42 37.49 9.57
C GLN A 275 -15.84 37.24 11.04
N PHE A 276 -16.56 36.15 11.31
CA PHE A 276 -16.98 35.74 12.65
C PHE A 276 -16.20 34.55 13.21
N GLY A 277 -15.19 34.07 12.49
CA GLY A 277 -14.39 32.90 12.87
C GLY A 277 -14.83 31.57 12.24
N GLY A 278 -16.00 31.50 11.61
CA GLY A 278 -16.59 30.24 11.15
C GLY A 278 -16.64 29.17 12.26
N TYR A 279 -16.61 27.88 11.89
CA TYR A 279 -16.50 26.81 12.89
C TYR A 279 -15.07 26.60 13.42
N THR A 280 -14.06 27.22 12.78
CA THR A 280 -12.65 27.11 13.22
C THR A 280 -12.26 28.15 14.28
N GLY A 281 -13.10 29.17 14.48
CA GLY A 281 -12.80 30.33 15.32
C GLY A 281 -11.78 31.29 14.70
N GLN A 282 -11.46 31.18 13.41
CA GLN A 282 -10.42 31.96 12.74
C GLN A 282 -10.98 32.90 11.65
N THR A 283 -10.45 34.12 11.60
CA THR A 283 -10.59 35.04 10.47
C THR A 283 -9.59 34.70 9.35
N ALA A 284 -9.79 35.25 8.14
CA ALA A 284 -8.90 35.01 7.00
C ALA A 284 -7.43 35.37 7.30
N ALA A 285 -7.19 36.47 8.02
CA ALA A 285 -5.85 36.87 8.45
C ALA A 285 -5.24 35.89 9.46
N GLN A 286 -6.01 35.43 10.44
CA GLN A 286 -5.55 34.46 11.44
C GLN A 286 -5.22 33.10 10.79
N PHE A 287 -6.02 32.67 9.81
CA PHE A 287 -5.76 31.46 9.06
C PHE A 287 -4.46 31.55 8.28
N ARG A 288 -4.22 32.65 7.55
CA ARG A 288 -2.94 32.90 6.88
C ARG A 288 -1.76 32.88 7.85
N ASP A 289 -1.87 33.58 8.98
CA ASP A 289 -0.77 33.68 9.95
C ASP A 289 -0.44 32.31 10.54
N THR A 290 -1.44 31.44 10.70
CA THR A 290 -1.26 30.04 11.08
C THR A 290 -0.47 29.28 10.02
N LEU A 291 -0.83 29.43 8.73
CA LEU A 291 -0.10 28.80 7.62
C LEU A 291 1.34 29.30 7.49
N TRP A 292 1.58 30.59 7.70
CA TRP A 292 2.93 31.15 7.69
C TRP A 292 3.78 30.63 8.84
N ARG A 293 3.23 30.53 10.05
CA ARG A 293 3.92 29.90 11.18
C ARG A 293 4.33 28.47 10.85
N LEU A 294 3.40 27.66 10.35
CA LEU A 294 3.69 26.28 9.97
C LEU A 294 4.71 26.19 8.82
N ALA A 295 4.64 27.10 7.84
CA ALA A 295 5.61 27.17 6.75
C ALA A 295 7.01 27.53 7.28
N ASP A 296 7.11 28.46 8.23
CA ASP A 296 8.37 28.82 8.87
C ASP A 296 8.95 27.64 9.68
N GLU A 297 8.11 26.90 10.42
CA GLU A 297 8.51 25.70 11.18
C GLU A 297 9.00 24.58 10.27
N VAL A 298 8.30 24.35 9.15
CA VAL A 298 8.72 23.40 8.12
C VAL A 298 9.94 23.91 7.36
N GLY A 299 10.15 25.23 7.29
CA GLY A 299 11.18 25.90 6.49
C GLY A 299 10.85 25.98 5.00
N LEU A 300 9.58 26.18 4.65
CA LEU A 300 9.09 26.51 3.31
C LEU A 300 8.93 28.02 3.19
N ALA A 301 9.41 28.61 2.10
CA ALA A 301 9.29 30.05 1.88
C ALA A 301 7.82 30.47 1.73
N ARG A 302 7.40 31.53 2.42
CA ARG A 302 5.98 31.92 2.55
C ARG A 302 5.31 32.22 1.20
N GLU A 303 6.06 32.73 0.23
CA GLU A 303 5.61 33.00 -1.14
C GLU A 303 5.23 31.73 -1.93
N ARG A 304 5.65 30.55 -1.46
CA ARG A 304 5.27 29.26 -2.02
C ARG A 304 3.96 28.73 -1.43
N VAL A 305 3.36 29.41 -0.46
CA VAL A 305 2.05 29.05 0.12
C VAL A 305 0.99 29.91 -0.53
N TRP A 306 0.29 29.35 -1.51
CA TRP A 306 -0.82 29.99 -2.21
C TRP A 306 -2.11 29.80 -1.42
N LEU A 307 -2.85 30.89 -1.26
CA LEU A 307 -4.08 30.94 -0.46
C LEU A 307 -5.29 31.05 -1.38
N GLY A 308 -6.23 30.12 -1.24
CA GLY A 308 -7.47 30.09 -2.01
C GLY A 308 -8.73 30.13 -1.15
N GLY A 309 -9.77 30.78 -1.67
CA GLY A 309 -11.10 30.78 -1.07
C GLY A 309 -12.01 29.84 -1.85
N ASP A 310 -12.69 28.94 -1.13
CA ASP A 310 -13.58 27.94 -1.72
C ASP A 310 -15.05 28.21 -1.41
N HIS A 311 -15.91 28.08 -2.42
CA HIS A 311 -17.35 28.36 -2.37
C HIS A 311 -17.64 29.68 -1.62
N LEU A 312 -16.97 30.76 -2.02
CA LEU A 312 -17.18 32.07 -1.43
C LEU A 312 -18.42 32.70 -2.05
N GLY A 313 -19.36 33.05 -1.17
CA GLY A 313 -20.69 33.50 -1.53
C GLY A 313 -21.63 33.43 -0.33
N PRO A 314 -22.95 33.46 -0.55
CA PRO A 314 -23.93 33.50 0.53
C PRO A 314 -24.12 32.16 1.27
N ASN A 315 -23.30 31.15 1.00
CA ASN A 315 -23.46 29.77 1.48
C ASN A 315 -23.62 29.66 3.01
N ALA A 316 -22.84 30.41 3.79
CA ALA A 316 -22.88 30.35 5.25
C ALA A 316 -24.13 31.03 5.86
N TRP A 317 -24.92 31.75 5.05
CA TRP A 317 -26.04 32.58 5.49
C TRP A 317 -27.29 32.40 4.61
N GLN A 318 -27.49 31.21 4.03
CA GLN A 318 -28.63 30.89 3.17
C GLN A 318 -29.98 31.03 3.89
N ASP A 319 -29.99 30.91 5.22
CA ASP A 319 -31.15 31.11 6.07
C ASP A 319 -31.61 32.58 6.16
N ARG A 320 -30.82 33.52 5.64
CA ARG A 320 -31.12 34.96 5.63
C ARG A 320 -31.63 35.44 4.28
N PRO A 321 -32.33 36.59 4.22
CA PRO A 321 -32.72 37.20 2.95
C PRO A 321 -31.52 37.47 2.03
N ALA A 322 -31.70 37.30 0.72
CA ALA A 322 -30.62 37.41 -0.27
C ALA A 322 -29.78 38.70 -0.16
N GLN A 323 -30.43 39.84 0.12
CA GLN A 323 -29.73 41.12 0.27
C GLN A 323 -28.75 41.12 1.47
N GLU A 324 -29.15 40.53 2.59
CA GLU A 324 -28.34 40.44 3.80
C GLU A 324 -27.22 39.41 3.64
N ALA A 325 -27.54 38.23 3.12
CA ALA A 325 -26.56 37.18 2.85
C ALA A 325 -25.47 37.64 1.87
N MET A 326 -25.84 38.39 0.83
CA MET A 326 -24.87 38.96 -0.10
C MET A 326 -23.99 40.05 0.54
N ALA A 327 -24.52 40.89 1.43
CA ALA A 327 -23.70 41.88 2.14
C ALA A 327 -22.63 41.23 3.04
N LEU A 328 -22.98 40.10 3.67
CA LEU A 328 -22.03 39.29 4.43
C LEU A 328 -20.99 38.62 3.53
N ALA A 329 -21.41 38.14 2.35
CA ALA A 329 -20.52 37.59 1.34
C ALA A 329 -19.54 38.63 0.74
N GLU A 330 -19.98 39.89 0.58
CA GLU A 330 -19.08 40.98 0.17
C GLU A 330 -17.98 41.23 1.22
N THR A 331 -18.35 41.26 2.50
CA THR A 331 -17.38 41.40 3.60
C THR A 331 -16.40 40.23 3.62
N LEU A 332 -16.90 39.01 3.44
CA LEU A 332 -16.08 37.80 3.34
C LEU A 332 -15.04 37.90 2.22
N ILE A 333 -15.45 38.33 1.02
CA ILE A 333 -14.55 38.48 -0.13
C ILE A 333 -13.49 39.55 0.13
N ASP A 334 -13.88 40.70 0.68
CA ASP A 334 -12.94 41.78 1.04
C ASP A 334 -11.89 41.29 2.05
N ASP A 335 -12.31 40.59 3.12
CA ASP A 335 -11.43 40.02 4.15
C ASP A 335 -10.43 39.01 3.56
N TYR A 336 -10.89 38.10 2.69
CA TYR A 336 -10.02 37.11 2.05
C TYR A 336 -8.97 37.80 1.16
N VAL A 337 -9.37 38.71 0.29
CA VAL A 337 -8.43 39.38 -0.63
C VAL A 337 -7.43 40.24 0.14
N ARG A 338 -7.86 40.99 1.16
CA ARG A 338 -6.94 41.77 2.03
C ARG A 338 -5.99 40.88 2.82
N ALA A 339 -6.44 39.69 3.22
CA ALA A 339 -5.58 38.75 3.92
C ALA A 339 -4.46 38.19 3.01
N GLY A 340 -4.61 38.22 1.68
CA GLY A 340 -3.61 37.69 0.75
C GLY A 340 -4.09 36.49 -0.05
N PHE A 341 -5.39 36.16 0.00
CA PHE A 341 -5.96 35.12 -0.84
C PHE A 341 -6.04 35.63 -2.28
N ARG A 342 -5.60 34.79 -3.23
CA ARG A 342 -5.47 35.17 -4.64
C ARG A 342 -6.21 34.24 -5.58
N LYS A 343 -6.50 33.00 -5.19
CA LYS A 343 -7.48 32.17 -5.90
C LYS A 343 -8.85 32.34 -5.26
N ILE A 344 -9.83 32.86 -5.98
CA ILE A 344 -11.16 33.17 -5.44
C ILE A 344 -12.22 32.40 -6.20
N HIS A 345 -12.83 31.39 -5.55
CA HIS A 345 -13.98 30.68 -6.09
C HIS A 345 -15.28 31.42 -5.73
N LEU A 346 -15.93 32.00 -6.73
CA LEU A 346 -17.18 32.75 -6.60
C LEU A 346 -18.37 31.85 -6.88
N ASP A 347 -19.00 31.33 -5.82
CA ASP A 347 -20.18 30.47 -5.92
C ASP A 347 -21.40 31.13 -5.27
N CYS A 348 -22.31 31.60 -6.13
CA CYS A 348 -23.57 32.24 -5.75
C CYS A 348 -24.79 31.42 -6.20
N SER A 349 -24.62 30.11 -6.44
CA SER A 349 -25.66 29.22 -6.97
C SER A 349 -26.76 28.90 -5.94
N MET A 350 -26.45 29.00 -4.65
CA MET A 350 -27.39 28.69 -3.57
C MET A 350 -28.50 29.74 -3.44
N SER A 351 -29.74 29.27 -3.29
CA SER A 351 -30.90 30.11 -2.98
C SER A 351 -30.87 30.56 -1.51
N CYS A 352 -30.99 31.86 -1.28
CA CYS A 352 -31.18 32.43 0.06
C CYS A 352 -32.67 32.42 0.46
N ALA A 353 -32.99 32.76 1.71
CA ALA A 353 -34.37 32.87 2.14
C ALA A 353 -35.15 33.87 1.27
N GLY A 354 -36.23 33.39 0.63
CA GLY A 354 -37.06 34.18 -0.28
C GLY A 354 -36.63 34.14 -1.75
N ASP A 355 -35.51 33.49 -2.10
CA ASP A 355 -35.15 33.23 -3.49
C ASP A 355 -35.97 32.08 -4.10
N PRO A 356 -36.12 32.06 -5.44
CA PRO A 356 -36.53 30.84 -6.14
C PRO A 356 -35.47 29.73 -5.95
N SER A 357 -35.93 28.48 -5.83
CA SER A 357 -35.07 27.29 -5.70
C SER A 357 -35.40 26.28 -6.81
N PRO A 358 -34.45 25.96 -7.71
CA PRO A 358 -33.09 26.51 -7.81
C PRO A 358 -33.07 27.97 -8.32
N LEU A 359 -31.96 28.68 -8.05
CA LEU A 359 -31.71 30.02 -8.60
C LEU A 359 -31.43 29.93 -10.12
N GLY A 360 -31.82 30.94 -10.90
CA GLY A 360 -31.55 30.98 -12.33
C GLY A 360 -30.12 31.47 -12.67
N ASP A 361 -29.50 30.94 -13.72
CA ASP A 361 -28.11 31.23 -14.12
C ASP A 361 -27.78 32.72 -14.24
N ALA A 362 -28.73 33.54 -14.69
CA ALA A 362 -28.57 34.99 -14.78
C ALA A 362 -28.33 35.62 -13.40
N ALA A 363 -29.14 35.22 -12.40
CA ALA A 363 -29.02 35.73 -11.04
C ALA A 363 -27.74 35.23 -10.36
N VAL A 364 -27.33 33.97 -10.64
CA VAL A 364 -26.05 33.42 -10.18
C VAL A 364 -24.89 34.25 -10.72
N ALA A 365 -24.86 34.49 -12.03
CA ALA A 365 -23.83 35.27 -12.71
C ALA A 365 -23.78 36.74 -12.21
N GLU A 366 -24.94 37.39 -12.02
CA GLU A 366 -25.01 38.76 -11.50
C GLU A 366 -24.47 38.85 -10.05
N ARG A 367 -24.81 37.88 -9.18
CA ARG A 367 -24.25 37.82 -7.82
C ARG A 367 -22.74 37.58 -7.83
N ALA A 368 -22.27 36.69 -8.69
CA ALA A 368 -20.84 36.41 -8.82
C ALA A 368 -20.07 37.66 -9.33
N ALA A 369 -20.61 38.39 -10.32
CA ALA A 369 -20.01 39.63 -10.82
C ALA A 369 -19.93 40.71 -9.72
N ARG A 370 -20.97 40.80 -8.89
CA ARG A 370 -21.00 41.71 -7.73
C ARG A 370 -19.87 41.40 -6.74
N LEU A 371 -19.64 40.12 -6.42
CA LEU A 371 -18.54 39.72 -5.54
C LEU A 371 -17.16 39.90 -6.20
N CYS A 372 -17.05 39.64 -7.50
CA CYS A 372 -15.83 39.89 -8.27
C CYS A 372 -15.42 41.38 -8.21
N ALA A 373 -16.38 42.30 -8.33
CA ALA A 373 -16.11 43.73 -8.21
C ALA A 373 -15.60 44.14 -6.81
N VAL A 374 -16.05 43.45 -5.75
CA VAL A 374 -15.51 43.64 -4.39
C VAL A 374 -14.09 43.12 -4.31
N ALA A 375 -13.81 41.94 -4.86
CA ALA A 375 -12.47 41.38 -4.89
C ALA A 375 -11.47 42.30 -5.62
N GLU A 376 -11.83 42.82 -6.79
CA GLU A 376 -10.99 43.75 -7.56
C GLU A 376 -10.71 45.05 -6.79
N ARG A 377 -11.73 45.60 -6.10
CA ARG A 377 -11.56 46.79 -5.27
C ARG A 377 -10.65 46.53 -4.07
N ALA A 378 -10.83 45.40 -3.39
CA ALA A 378 -9.99 45.01 -2.26
C ALA A 378 -8.53 44.79 -2.71
N TRP A 379 -8.32 44.18 -3.88
CA TRP A 379 -7.00 44.01 -4.47
C TRP A 379 -6.35 45.36 -4.83
N ALA A 380 -7.07 46.26 -5.51
CA ALA A 380 -6.56 47.58 -5.86
C ALA A 380 -6.08 48.39 -4.64
N GLN A 381 -6.66 48.14 -3.46
CA GLN A 381 -6.28 48.79 -2.20
C GLN A 381 -5.15 48.06 -1.44
N SER A 382 -5.08 46.73 -1.54
CA SER A 382 -4.12 45.92 -0.79
C SER A 382 -2.84 45.58 -1.55
N GLY A 383 -2.85 45.67 -2.88
CA GLY A 383 -1.71 45.39 -3.75
C GLY A 383 -1.32 43.91 -3.84
N GLY A 384 -0.12 43.66 -4.38
CA GLY A 384 0.37 42.32 -4.67
C GLY A 384 -0.18 41.74 -5.98
N GLU A 385 -0.03 40.43 -6.14
CA GLU A 385 -0.50 39.72 -7.34
C GLU A 385 -2.02 39.87 -7.51
N ALA A 386 -2.48 39.94 -8.76
CA ALA A 386 -3.89 40.05 -9.07
C ALA A 386 -4.64 38.75 -8.72
N PRO A 387 -5.87 38.83 -8.20
CA PRO A 387 -6.68 37.64 -7.97
C PRO A 387 -7.04 36.97 -9.30
N VAL A 388 -7.12 35.64 -9.24
CA VAL A 388 -7.66 34.76 -10.28
C VAL A 388 -8.96 34.16 -9.79
N TYR A 389 -9.90 33.96 -10.72
CA TYR A 389 -11.27 33.60 -10.40
C TYR A 389 -11.61 32.19 -10.87
N VAL A 390 -12.39 31.52 -10.05
CA VAL A 390 -13.10 30.29 -10.40
C VAL A 390 -14.59 30.56 -10.26
N ILE A 391 -15.39 30.09 -11.21
CA ILE A 391 -16.84 30.24 -11.23
C ILE A 391 -17.51 28.87 -11.38
N GLY A 392 -18.83 28.83 -11.27
CA GLY A 392 -19.61 27.60 -11.39
C GLY A 392 -19.82 26.90 -10.05
N THR A 393 -20.50 25.76 -10.10
CA THR A 393 -20.79 24.91 -8.94
C THR A 393 -20.98 23.48 -9.47
N GLU A 394 -20.74 22.48 -8.64
CA GLU A 394 -21.16 21.12 -8.93
C GLU A 394 -22.65 20.96 -8.60
N VAL A 395 -23.38 20.31 -9.50
CA VAL A 395 -24.79 19.98 -9.28
C VAL A 395 -24.88 18.45 -9.22
N PRO A 396 -25.23 17.86 -8.05
CA PRO A 396 -25.56 18.53 -6.78
C PRO A 396 -24.31 18.99 -5.98
N VAL A 397 -24.54 19.97 -5.10
CA VAL A 397 -23.58 20.65 -4.20
C VAL A 397 -22.79 19.66 -3.32
N PRO A 398 -21.51 19.89 -2.97
CA PRO A 398 -20.66 18.95 -2.26
C PRO A 398 -21.08 18.86 -0.80
N GLY A 399 -20.91 17.67 -0.24
CA GLY A 399 -21.16 17.46 1.18
C GLY A 399 -22.64 17.40 1.53
N GLY A 400 -23.45 16.77 0.68
CA GLY A 400 -24.84 16.42 0.94
C GLY A 400 -25.22 15.12 0.23
N ALA A 401 -24.76 13.97 0.75
CA ALA A 401 -25.28 12.67 0.31
C ALA A 401 -26.78 12.60 0.66
N GLN A 402 -27.65 12.87 -0.31
CA GLN A 402 -29.07 12.54 -0.22
C GLN A 402 -29.55 11.58 -1.29
N GLU A 403 -28.74 11.24 -2.30
CA GLU A 403 -29.16 10.30 -3.34
C GLU A 403 -28.09 9.25 -3.62
N ALA A 404 -28.54 8.01 -3.83
CA ALA A 404 -27.68 6.90 -4.22
C ALA A 404 -26.85 7.29 -5.45
N LEU A 405 -25.58 6.84 -5.53
CA LEU A 405 -24.69 7.02 -6.69
C LEU A 405 -25.30 6.61 -8.06
N ALA A 406 -26.44 5.92 -8.04
CA ALA A 406 -27.25 5.60 -9.20
C ALA A 406 -27.87 6.87 -9.82
N GLY A 407 -27.08 7.60 -10.62
CA GLY A 407 -27.58 8.75 -11.39
C GLY A 407 -26.61 9.89 -11.63
N LEU A 408 -25.35 9.82 -11.18
CA LEU A 408 -24.39 10.92 -11.35
C LEU A 408 -24.22 11.27 -12.83
N GLN A 409 -24.72 12.46 -13.22
CA GLN A 409 -24.61 12.97 -14.58
C GLN A 409 -23.36 13.83 -14.71
N VAL A 410 -22.57 13.52 -15.75
CA VAL A 410 -21.46 14.39 -16.16
C VAL A 410 -22.06 15.70 -16.68
N THR A 411 -21.51 16.83 -16.26
CA THR A 411 -21.96 18.14 -16.77
C THR A 411 -21.93 18.15 -18.29
N THR A 412 -22.95 18.70 -18.94
CA THR A 412 -22.97 18.74 -20.40
C THR A 412 -22.20 19.96 -20.93
N PRO A 413 -21.54 19.88 -22.10
CA PRO A 413 -20.93 21.05 -22.74
C PRO A 413 -21.91 22.20 -22.97
N GLN A 414 -23.19 21.91 -23.14
CA GLN A 414 -24.24 22.93 -23.29
C GLN A 414 -24.45 23.71 -21.98
N ALA A 415 -24.50 23.02 -20.84
CA ALA A 415 -24.60 23.68 -19.53
C ALA A 415 -23.36 24.55 -19.26
N VAL A 416 -22.17 24.03 -19.57
CA VAL A 416 -20.92 24.81 -19.50
C VAL A 416 -20.99 26.06 -20.37
N ALA A 417 -21.40 25.94 -21.63
CA ALA A 417 -21.52 27.07 -22.55
C ALA A 417 -22.49 28.14 -22.02
N GLN A 418 -23.62 27.71 -21.46
CA GLN A 418 -24.61 28.59 -20.85
C GLN A 418 -24.05 29.31 -19.62
N THR A 419 -23.42 28.59 -18.69
CA THR A 419 -22.81 29.21 -17.50
C THR A 419 -21.74 30.23 -17.88
N LEU A 420 -20.86 29.89 -18.83
CA LEU A 420 -19.81 30.80 -19.31
C LEU A 420 -20.41 32.04 -19.96
N GLU A 421 -21.41 31.89 -20.83
CA GLU A 421 -22.03 33.03 -21.51
C GLU A 421 -22.74 33.96 -20.53
N MET A 422 -23.48 33.41 -19.56
CA MET A 422 -24.15 34.23 -18.55
C MET A 422 -23.16 35.00 -17.66
N HIS A 423 -22.05 34.37 -17.25
CA HIS A 423 -21.00 35.05 -16.50
C HIS A 423 -20.28 36.09 -17.36
N ARG A 424 -19.99 35.79 -18.64
CA ARG A 424 -19.37 36.75 -19.56
C ARG A 424 -20.22 38.01 -19.74
N ILE A 425 -21.54 37.85 -19.91
CA ILE A 425 -22.49 38.96 -20.00
C ILE A 425 -22.51 39.75 -18.69
N ALA A 426 -22.56 39.08 -17.54
CA ALA A 426 -22.57 39.75 -16.23
C ALA A 426 -21.27 40.52 -15.95
N TRP A 427 -20.10 39.95 -16.30
CA TRP A 427 -18.80 40.62 -16.18
C TRP A 427 -18.73 41.83 -17.10
N GLN A 428 -19.19 41.71 -18.35
CA GLN A 428 -19.21 42.82 -19.29
C GLN A 428 -20.11 43.97 -18.80
N LYS A 429 -21.30 43.64 -18.26
CA LYS A 429 -22.24 44.60 -17.67
C LYS A 429 -21.66 45.30 -16.43
N ALA A 430 -20.81 44.60 -15.68
CA ALA A 430 -20.12 45.13 -14.50
C ALA A 430 -18.77 45.79 -14.81
N GLU A 431 -18.39 45.93 -16.09
CA GLU A 431 -17.10 46.48 -16.55
C GLU A 431 -15.86 45.70 -16.07
N LEU A 432 -16.01 44.38 -15.85
CA LEU A 432 -14.99 43.47 -15.33
C LEU A 432 -14.24 42.69 -16.41
N ASN A 433 -14.04 43.27 -17.61
CA ASN A 433 -13.44 42.55 -18.75
C ASN A 433 -12.02 42.03 -18.46
N ASP A 434 -11.22 42.76 -17.69
CA ASP A 434 -9.88 42.32 -17.31
C ASP A 434 -9.92 41.16 -16.29
N ALA A 435 -10.88 41.19 -15.37
CA ALA A 435 -11.10 40.09 -14.42
C ALA A 435 -11.61 38.84 -15.13
N TRP A 436 -12.38 38.98 -16.22
CA TRP A 436 -12.81 37.85 -17.06
C TRP A 436 -11.61 37.11 -17.67
N GLN A 437 -10.57 37.83 -18.10
CA GLN A 437 -9.33 37.21 -18.58
C GLN A 437 -8.57 36.45 -17.48
N ARG A 438 -8.85 36.75 -16.21
CA ARG A 438 -8.31 36.06 -15.03
C ARG A 438 -9.30 35.06 -14.42
N THR A 439 -10.44 34.81 -15.07
CA THR A 439 -11.30 33.67 -14.75
C THR A 439 -10.68 32.43 -15.36
N ILE A 440 -9.88 31.73 -14.55
CA ILE A 440 -9.01 30.64 -15.01
C ILE A 440 -9.70 29.28 -15.00
N ALA A 441 -10.82 29.13 -14.26
CA ALA A 441 -11.48 27.83 -14.19
C ALA A 441 -13.00 27.91 -14.01
N LEU A 442 -13.66 26.85 -14.48
CA LEU A 442 -15.07 26.55 -14.20
C LEU A 442 -15.18 25.26 -13.40
N VAL A 443 -15.99 25.27 -12.35
CA VAL A 443 -16.36 24.05 -11.62
C VAL A 443 -17.39 23.26 -12.40
N VAL A 444 -17.12 21.97 -12.61
CA VAL A 444 -18.01 21.03 -13.30
C VAL A 444 -17.95 19.65 -12.65
N GLN A 445 -18.93 18.79 -12.94
CA GLN A 445 -18.99 17.41 -12.49
C GLN A 445 -18.45 16.47 -13.59
N PRO A 446 -17.20 15.96 -13.50
CA PRO A 446 -16.61 15.07 -14.51
C PRO A 446 -17.09 13.61 -14.45
N GLY A 447 -18.01 13.29 -13.52
CA GLY A 447 -18.39 11.92 -13.22
C GLY A 447 -17.49 11.29 -12.14
N VAL A 448 -17.06 12.10 -11.17
CA VAL A 448 -16.38 11.63 -9.96
C VAL A 448 -17.20 12.04 -8.74
N GLU A 449 -17.41 11.08 -7.85
CA GLU A 449 -18.12 11.31 -6.60
C GLU A 449 -17.77 10.17 -5.63
N PHE A 450 -18.07 10.36 -4.35
CA PHE A 450 -18.04 9.27 -3.39
C PHE A 450 -19.19 9.40 -2.40
N ASP A 451 -19.76 8.26 -2.01
CA ASP A 451 -20.75 8.19 -0.94
C ASP A 451 -20.13 7.60 0.34
N HIS A 452 -20.86 6.82 1.13
CA HIS A 452 -20.28 6.21 2.33
C HIS A 452 -19.35 5.03 2.00
N HIS A 453 -19.63 4.25 0.95
CA HIS A 453 -19.00 2.94 0.75
C HIS A 453 -18.54 2.69 -0.69
N SER A 454 -18.75 3.66 -1.57
CA SER A 454 -18.43 3.56 -2.97
C SER A 454 -17.85 4.87 -3.49
N VAL A 455 -16.98 4.70 -4.48
CA VAL A 455 -16.38 5.78 -5.25
C VAL A 455 -16.88 5.61 -6.67
N GLU A 456 -17.59 6.61 -7.19
CA GLU A 456 -17.85 6.73 -8.62
C GLU A 456 -16.54 7.12 -9.29
N ARG A 457 -15.98 6.16 -10.01
CA ARG A 457 -14.66 6.31 -10.61
C ARG A 457 -14.76 7.15 -11.86
N TYR A 458 -13.75 7.99 -12.07
CA TYR A 458 -13.61 8.71 -13.32
C TYR A 458 -13.61 7.76 -14.52
N GLN A 459 -14.46 8.04 -15.49
CA GLN A 459 -14.57 7.32 -16.75
C GLN A 459 -14.31 8.33 -17.88
N PRO A 460 -13.08 8.39 -18.43
CA PRO A 460 -12.70 9.39 -19.42
C PRO A 460 -13.70 9.50 -20.58
N GLN A 461 -14.19 8.36 -21.07
CA GLN A 461 -15.14 8.30 -22.19
C GLN A 461 -16.46 9.06 -21.93
N ARG A 462 -16.87 9.20 -20.66
CA ARG A 462 -18.08 9.95 -20.28
C ARG A 462 -17.84 11.46 -20.27
N ALA A 463 -16.59 11.88 -20.09
CA ALA A 463 -16.18 13.28 -20.01
C ALA A 463 -15.48 13.78 -21.30
N ASP A 464 -15.26 12.92 -22.30
CA ASP A 464 -14.62 13.29 -23.58
C ASP A 464 -15.24 14.56 -24.20
N ALA A 465 -16.58 14.67 -24.18
CA ALA A 465 -17.28 15.82 -24.74
C ALA A 465 -17.00 17.13 -23.97
N LEU A 466 -16.85 17.08 -22.64
CA LEU A 466 -16.44 18.22 -21.82
C LEU A 466 -14.98 18.58 -22.10
N SER A 467 -14.11 17.57 -22.11
CA SER A 467 -12.67 17.75 -22.37
C SER A 467 -12.42 18.44 -23.70
N HIS A 468 -13.08 18.02 -24.79
CA HIS A 468 -12.96 18.68 -26.09
C HIS A 468 -13.62 20.08 -26.14
N PHE A 469 -14.59 20.36 -25.26
CA PHE A 469 -15.25 21.66 -25.21
C PHE A 469 -14.32 22.74 -24.64
N ILE A 470 -13.62 22.44 -23.54
CA ILE A 470 -12.78 23.42 -22.84
C ILE A 470 -11.53 23.81 -23.65
N GLU A 471 -11.04 22.95 -24.55
CA GLU A 471 -9.97 23.29 -25.49
C GLU A 471 -10.27 24.50 -26.39
N ARG A 472 -11.56 24.85 -26.53
CA ARG A 472 -12.02 26.02 -27.30
C ARG A 472 -12.17 27.28 -26.44
N GLN A 473 -11.96 27.19 -25.13
CA GLN A 473 -12.07 28.29 -24.17
C GLN A 473 -10.66 28.74 -23.75
N PRO A 474 -10.08 29.75 -24.40
CA PRO A 474 -8.69 30.13 -24.17
C PRO A 474 -8.47 30.61 -22.73
N GLY A 475 -7.43 30.07 -22.07
CA GLY A 475 -7.04 30.45 -20.71
C GLY A 475 -7.89 29.82 -19.60
N MET A 476 -8.86 28.97 -19.93
CA MET A 476 -9.71 28.29 -18.95
C MET A 476 -9.43 26.79 -18.87
N ILE A 477 -9.50 26.27 -17.65
CA ILE A 477 -9.46 24.84 -17.32
C ILE A 477 -10.70 24.47 -16.48
N TYR A 478 -10.86 23.19 -16.16
CA TYR A 478 -11.86 22.77 -15.18
C TYR A 478 -11.26 22.64 -13.79
N GLU A 479 -12.05 23.04 -12.80
CA GLU A 479 -11.87 22.66 -11.40
C GLU A 479 -12.83 21.51 -11.10
N ALA A 480 -12.32 20.41 -10.56
CA ALA A 480 -13.12 19.27 -10.15
C ALA A 480 -13.10 19.14 -8.63
N HIS A 481 -14.30 19.03 -8.06
CA HIS A 481 -14.54 18.78 -6.65
C HIS A 481 -14.75 17.29 -6.39
N SER A 482 -14.78 16.90 -5.12
CA SER A 482 -14.98 15.50 -4.69
C SER A 482 -14.04 14.49 -5.38
N THR A 483 -12.81 14.91 -5.71
CA THR A 483 -11.85 14.05 -6.42
C THR A 483 -11.21 13.02 -5.49
N ASP A 484 -11.55 13.04 -4.20
CA ASP A 484 -11.09 12.13 -3.18
C ASP A 484 -11.23 10.64 -3.59
N TYR A 485 -10.29 9.82 -3.13
CA TYR A 485 -10.29 8.35 -3.29
C TYR A 485 -10.16 7.82 -4.72
N GLN A 486 -10.01 8.68 -5.73
CA GLN A 486 -9.76 8.23 -7.09
C GLN A 486 -8.39 7.52 -7.17
N PRO A 487 -8.24 6.49 -8.02
CA PRO A 487 -6.95 5.85 -8.20
C PRO A 487 -5.94 6.80 -8.87
N PRO A 488 -4.62 6.61 -8.68
CA PRO A 488 -3.58 7.44 -9.32
C PRO A 488 -3.76 7.71 -10.82
N GLN A 489 -4.23 6.70 -11.55
CA GLN A 489 -4.47 6.79 -12.99
C GLN A 489 -5.62 7.74 -13.33
N ALA A 490 -6.69 7.76 -12.52
CA ALA A 490 -7.84 8.62 -12.75
C ALA A 490 -7.48 10.08 -12.58
N TYR A 491 -6.64 10.44 -11.61
CA TYR A 491 -6.18 11.81 -11.49
C TYR A 491 -5.34 12.28 -12.68
N ARG A 492 -4.48 11.41 -13.24
CA ARG A 492 -3.76 11.73 -14.49
C ARG A 492 -4.70 11.92 -15.67
N GLN A 493 -5.75 11.10 -15.75
CA GLN A 493 -6.76 11.22 -16.79
C GLN A 493 -7.57 12.51 -16.60
N LEU A 494 -7.97 12.86 -15.38
CA LEU A 494 -8.62 14.13 -15.06
C LEU A 494 -7.78 15.33 -15.52
N VAL A 495 -6.49 15.37 -15.16
CA VAL A 495 -5.60 16.47 -15.59
C VAL A 495 -5.41 16.48 -17.11
N ARG A 496 -5.19 15.32 -17.74
CA ARG A 496 -5.10 15.19 -19.21
C ARG A 496 -6.37 15.69 -19.89
N ASP A 497 -7.51 15.44 -19.27
CA ASP A 497 -8.83 15.79 -19.77
C ASP A 497 -9.26 17.21 -19.32
N HIS A 498 -8.29 18.02 -18.88
CA HIS A 498 -8.36 19.45 -18.52
C HIS A 498 -9.05 19.78 -17.19
N PHE A 499 -9.33 18.78 -16.35
CA PHE A 499 -9.65 18.97 -14.93
C PHE A 499 -8.35 19.15 -14.14
N ALA A 500 -7.77 20.34 -14.24
CA ALA A 500 -6.41 20.62 -13.79
C ALA A 500 -6.32 21.18 -12.36
N ILE A 501 -7.41 21.70 -11.81
CA ILE A 501 -7.51 21.99 -10.37
C ILE A 501 -8.34 20.88 -9.72
N LEU A 502 -7.69 20.04 -8.91
CA LEU A 502 -8.31 18.89 -8.27
C LEU A 502 -8.43 19.14 -6.77
N LYS A 503 -9.66 19.28 -6.26
CA LYS A 503 -9.88 19.48 -4.82
C LYS A 503 -9.93 18.15 -4.09
N VAL A 504 -9.16 18.10 -3.01
CA VAL A 504 -9.05 16.97 -2.09
C VAL A 504 -9.18 17.48 -0.66
N GLY A 505 -9.92 16.76 0.17
CA GLY A 505 -10.13 17.13 1.57
C GLY A 505 -10.42 15.89 2.41
N PRO A 506 -11.61 15.29 2.29
CA PRO A 506 -11.98 14.05 2.98
C PRO A 506 -10.93 12.94 2.88
N ALA A 507 -10.29 12.71 1.73
CA ALA A 507 -9.26 11.66 1.60
C ALA A 507 -8.04 11.91 2.50
N LEU A 508 -7.64 13.16 2.71
CA LEU A 508 -6.51 13.51 3.58
C LEU A 508 -6.85 13.16 5.04
N THR A 509 -8.02 13.59 5.52
CA THR A 509 -8.46 13.32 6.89
C THR A 509 -8.92 11.87 7.09
N PHE A 510 -9.35 11.19 6.03
CA PHE A 510 -9.63 9.75 6.01
C PHE A 510 -8.34 8.94 6.11
N ALA A 511 -7.27 9.33 5.43
CA ALA A 511 -5.98 8.67 5.59
C ALA A 511 -5.35 8.95 6.96
N LEU A 512 -5.52 10.14 7.51
CA LEU A 512 -5.24 10.43 8.92
C LEU A 512 -6.02 9.46 9.82
N ARG A 513 -7.33 9.31 9.60
CA ARG A 513 -8.17 8.36 10.35
C ARG A 513 -7.68 6.92 10.18
N GLU A 514 -7.33 6.48 8.98
CA GLU A 514 -6.77 5.14 8.74
C GLU A 514 -5.46 4.95 9.48
N ALA A 515 -4.56 5.94 9.43
CA ALA A 515 -3.29 5.92 10.15
C ALA A 515 -3.56 5.73 11.64
N LEU A 516 -4.40 6.60 12.20
CA LEU A 516 -4.73 6.61 13.60
C LEU A 516 -5.53 5.37 14.04
N PHE A 517 -6.39 4.80 13.19
CA PHE A 517 -7.10 3.56 13.50
C PHE A 517 -6.19 2.33 13.39
N ALA A 518 -5.25 2.34 12.44
CA ALA A 518 -4.24 1.31 12.31
C ALA A 518 -3.27 1.37 13.49
N LEU A 519 -2.86 2.57 13.91
CA LEU A 519 -2.09 2.78 15.12
C LEU A 519 -2.89 2.38 16.36
N ASP A 520 -4.17 2.74 16.51
CA ASP A 520 -5.05 2.26 17.60
C ASP A 520 -5.12 0.73 17.61
N ARG A 521 -5.11 0.08 16.45
CA ARG A 521 -5.06 -1.39 16.36
C ARG A 521 -3.68 -1.97 16.71
N ILE A 522 -2.59 -1.37 16.22
CA ILE A 522 -1.22 -1.74 16.55
C ILE A 522 -1.02 -1.61 18.05
N GLU A 523 -1.41 -0.49 18.62
CA GLU A 523 -1.33 -0.19 20.04
C GLU A 523 -2.15 -1.20 20.85
N ARG A 524 -3.37 -1.55 20.42
CA ARG A 524 -4.18 -2.60 21.04
C ARG A 524 -3.59 -4.01 20.94
N GLU A 525 -2.86 -4.34 19.89
CA GLU A 525 -2.26 -5.67 19.74
C GLU A 525 -0.87 -5.77 20.36
N TRP A 526 -0.11 -4.67 20.30
CA TRP A 526 1.24 -4.56 20.83
C TRP A 526 1.23 -4.37 22.34
N LEU A 527 0.39 -3.44 22.80
CA LEU A 527 0.29 -3.03 24.20
C LEU A 527 -0.94 -3.65 24.90
N GLY A 528 -1.84 -4.30 24.13
CA GLY A 528 -3.10 -4.85 24.60
C GLY A 528 -4.24 -3.82 24.52
N GLU A 529 -5.51 -4.25 24.58
CA GLU A 529 -6.75 -3.43 24.47
C GLU A 529 -6.95 -2.36 25.58
N ARG A 530 -5.87 -2.16 26.29
CA ARG A 530 -5.83 -2.00 27.71
C ARG A 530 -4.77 -0.95 27.98
N GLN A 531 -3.57 -1.12 27.46
CA GLN A 531 -2.63 0.00 27.33
C GLN A 531 -2.91 0.90 26.10
N SER A 532 -3.94 0.60 25.29
CA SER A 532 -4.26 1.43 24.13
C SER A 532 -5.04 2.68 24.52
N SER A 533 -4.84 3.79 23.80
CA SER A 533 -5.55 5.05 23.95
C SER A 533 -7.06 4.95 23.62
N GLN A 534 -7.49 3.81 23.06
CA GLN A 534 -8.86 3.51 22.65
C GLN A 534 -9.45 4.58 21.72
N LEU A 535 -8.61 5.25 20.94
CA LEU A 535 -8.99 6.36 20.07
C LEU A 535 -10.29 6.10 19.33
N ARG A 536 -10.40 4.92 18.71
CA ARG A 536 -11.57 4.58 17.93
C ARG A 536 -12.86 4.49 18.76
N ALA A 537 -12.79 4.00 20.00
CA ALA A 537 -13.96 3.92 20.87
C ALA A 537 -14.36 5.31 21.41
N THR A 538 -13.37 6.13 21.76
CA THR A 538 -13.58 7.53 22.18
C THR A 538 -14.25 8.34 21.07
N LEU A 539 -13.77 8.18 19.84
CA LEU A 539 -14.31 8.85 18.67
C LEU A 539 -15.77 8.46 18.40
N GLU A 540 -16.09 7.16 18.51
CA GLU A 540 -17.47 6.66 18.37
C GLU A 540 -18.40 7.24 19.43
N GLN A 541 -17.93 7.35 20.67
CA GLN A 541 -18.69 7.93 21.76
C GLN A 541 -18.97 9.41 21.50
N VAL A 542 -17.94 10.21 21.22
CA VAL A 542 -18.07 11.66 20.97
C VAL A 542 -18.99 11.93 19.79
N MET A 543 -18.84 11.18 18.69
CA MET A 543 -19.73 11.33 17.55
C MET A 543 -21.18 11.02 17.92
N ARG A 544 -21.47 9.97 18.70
CA ARG A 544 -22.84 9.68 19.12
C ARG A 544 -23.44 10.73 20.06
N GLU A 545 -22.64 11.31 20.94
CA GLU A 545 -23.06 12.34 21.90
C GLU A 545 -23.27 13.70 21.23
N GLN A 546 -22.49 14.00 20.19
CA GLN A 546 -22.57 15.24 19.42
C GLN A 546 -22.92 14.95 17.97
N PRO A 547 -24.15 14.54 17.64
CA PRO A 547 -24.47 14.00 16.32
C PRO A 547 -24.62 15.06 15.22
N GLN A 548 -24.49 16.35 15.53
CA GLN A 548 -24.83 17.45 14.62
C GLN A 548 -24.04 17.41 13.31
N GLN A 549 -22.77 16.96 13.34
CA GLN A 549 -21.90 16.96 12.16
C GLN A 549 -22.06 15.71 11.26
N TRP A 550 -22.77 14.66 11.69
CA TRP A 550 -22.96 13.43 10.89
C TRP A 550 -24.42 12.97 10.75
N SER A 551 -25.33 13.32 11.66
CA SER A 551 -26.72 12.79 11.70
C SER A 551 -27.55 13.07 10.45
N ARG A 552 -27.27 14.16 9.74
CA ARG A 552 -27.90 14.50 8.45
C ARG A 552 -27.39 13.64 7.28
N TYR A 553 -26.32 12.87 7.50
CA TYR A 553 -25.62 12.09 6.48
C TYR A 553 -25.79 10.60 6.67
N TYR A 554 -25.64 10.09 7.91
CA TYR A 554 -25.67 8.65 8.16
C TYR A 554 -27.05 8.20 8.65
N HIS A 555 -27.73 7.45 7.78
CA HIS A 555 -29.08 6.94 8.00
C HIS A 555 -29.10 5.40 8.12
N GLY A 556 -30.26 4.83 8.47
CA GLY A 556 -30.42 3.37 8.59
C GLY A 556 -30.30 2.85 10.02
N THR A 557 -29.91 1.57 10.16
CA THR A 557 -29.87 0.89 11.46
C THR A 557 -28.75 1.42 12.37
N PRO A 558 -28.84 1.28 13.72
CA PRO A 558 -27.76 1.69 14.62
C PRO A 558 -26.40 1.09 14.27
N HIS A 559 -26.39 -0.13 13.73
CA HIS A 559 -25.16 -0.77 13.26
C HIS A 559 -24.64 -0.16 11.95
N GLN A 560 -25.51 0.16 11.00
CA GLN A 560 -25.15 0.87 9.77
C GLN A 560 -24.51 2.22 10.12
N GLN A 561 -25.13 2.98 11.01
CA GLN A 561 -24.60 4.27 11.47
C GLN A 561 -23.25 4.13 12.20
N TYR A 562 -23.03 3.05 12.95
CA TYR A 562 -21.71 2.73 13.53
C TYR A 562 -20.66 2.51 12.42
N LEU A 563 -20.98 1.73 11.39
CA LEU A 563 -20.06 1.50 10.27
C LEU A 563 -19.75 2.81 9.54
N ASP A 564 -20.77 3.63 9.28
CA ASP A 564 -20.61 4.90 8.57
C ASP A 564 -19.75 5.91 9.36
N ARG A 565 -19.97 6.07 10.68
CA ARG A 565 -19.13 6.94 11.51
C ARG A 565 -17.65 6.57 11.47
N HIS A 566 -17.32 5.29 11.31
CA HIS A 566 -15.95 4.81 11.32
C HIS A 566 -15.29 4.69 9.95
N TYR A 567 -16.06 4.40 8.91
CA TYR A 567 -15.51 3.93 7.64
C TYR A 567 -16.06 4.63 6.42
N SER A 568 -17.06 5.49 6.60
CA SER A 568 -17.64 6.25 5.50
C SER A 568 -16.58 7.10 4.80
N LEU A 569 -16.56 7.08 3.47
CA LEU A 569 -15.71 7.94 2.65
C LEU A 569 -16.13 9.41 2.76
N SER A 570 -17.36 9.70 3.21
CA SER A 570 -17.80 11.07 3.53
C SER A 570 -17.02 11.71 4.69
N ASP A 571 -16.29 10.90 5.46
CA ASP A 571 -15.32 11.30 6.50
C ASP A 571 -15.83 12.38 7.46
N ARG A 572 -17.08 12.26 7.92
CA ARG A 572 -17.69 13.24 8.85
C ARG A 572 -16.99 13.26 10.22
N VAL A 573 -16.19 12.25 10.51
CA VAL A 573 -15.30 12.20 11.67
C VAL A 573 -14.29 13.35 11.71
N ARG A 574 -13.96 13.98 10.55
CA ARG A 574 -13.00 15.08 10.48
C ARG A 574 -13.34 16.28 11.35
N TYR A 575 -14.63 16.52 11.60
CA TYR A 575 -15.11 17.61 12.45
C TYR A 575 -14.94 17.32 13.95
N TYR A 576 -14.58 16.09 14.30
CA TYR A 576 -14.40 15.64 15.68
C TYR A 576 -12.95 15.50 16.09
N TRP A 577 -11.99 15.60 15.15
CA TRP A 577 -10.56 15.62 15.49
C TRP A 577 -10.22 16.76 16.46
N PRO A 578 -10.73 17.99 16.31
CA PRO A 578 -10.43 19.03 17.28
C PRO A 578 -10.87 18.64 18.69
N GLN A 579 -12.04 17.99 18.86
CA GLN A 579 -12.64 17.71 20.17
C GLN A 579 -11.63 17.17 21.18
N SER A 580 -11.54 17.81 22.34
CA SER A 580 -10.46 17.58 23.32
C SER A 580 -10.31 16.12 23.75
N GLN A 581 -11.41 15.36 23.84
CA GLN A 581 -11.40 13.92 24.13
C GLN A 581 -10.77 13.08 23.01
N VAL A 582 -10.99 13.47 21.76
CA VAL A 582 -10.41 12.83 20.57
C VAL A 582 -8.93 13.20 20.46
N GLN A 583 -8.58 14.47 20.65
CA GLN A 583 -7.19 14.96 20.69
C GLN A 583 -6.35 14.23 21.74
N GLN A 584 -6.86 14.12 22.96
CA GLN A 584 -6.20 13.37 24.03
C GLN A 584 -5.95 11.91 23.67
N ALA A 585 -6.91 11.27 22.97
CA ALA A 585 -6.76 9.90 22.54
C ALA A 585 -5.78 9.75 21.36
N VAL A 586 -5.62 10.77 20.51
CA VAL A 586 -4.58 10.78 19.46
C VAL A 586 -3.19 11.04 20.07
N ASP A 587 -3.04 12.04 20.93
CA ASP A 587 -1.75 12.32 21.57
C ASP A 587 -1.30 11.13 22.42
N GLY A 588 -2.24 10.53 23.17
CA GLY A 588 -2.00 9.31 23.94
C GLY A 588 -1.56 8.13 23.06
N LEU A 589 -2.19 7.97 21.89
CA LEU A 589 -1.80 6.94 20.91
C LEU A 589 -0.37 7.14 20.42
N LEU A 590 -0.02 8.36 20.00
CA LEU A 590 1.31 8.69 19.47
C LEU A 590 2.38 8.54 20.55
N ASP A 591 2.13 9.05 21.75
CA ASP A 591 3.08 8.96 22.86
C ASP A 591 3.28 7.52 23.36
N ASN A 592 2.24 6.69 23.34
CA ASN A 592 2.35 5.27 23.67
C ASN A 592 3.26 4.54 22.70
N LEU A 593 3.15 4.84 21.40
CA LEU A 593 3.97 4.23 20.37
C LEU A 593 5.39 4.84 20.27
N ARG A 594 5.61 6.10 20.69
CA ARG A 594 6.96 6.66 20.87
C ARG A 594 7.72 5.98 22.01
N ARG A 595 7.05 5.75 23.13
CA ARG A 595 7.63 5.13 24.33
C ARG A 595 7.80 3.62 24.17
N ASN A 596 6.88 2.98 23.47
CA ASN A 596 6.93 1.56 23.14
C ASN A 596 6.89 1.40 21.62
N PRO A 597 8.04 1.59 20.93
CA PRO A 597 8.12 1.47 19.48
C PRO A 597 7.49 0.16 19.01
N ALA A 598 6.51 0.26 18.12
CA ALA A 598 5.88 -0.91 17.54
C ALA A 598 6.92 -1.74 16.75
N PRO A 599 6.91 -3.08 16.85
CA PRO A 599 7.76 -3.93 16.03
C PRO A 599 7.41 -3.72 14.57
N LEU A 600 8.43 -3.80 13.72
CA LEU A 600 8.28 -3.73 12.28
C LEU A 600 7.21 -4.71 11.74
N ALA A 601 7.02 -5.86 12.39
CA ALA A 601 5.99 -6.84 12.03
C ALA A 601 4.55 -6.35 12.26
N LEU A 602 4.27 -5.65 13.38
CA LEU A 602 2.94 -5.08 13.63
C LEU A 602 2.72 -3.85 12.76
N LEU A 603 3.75 -3.03 12.58
CA LEU A 603 3.69 -1.94 11.62
C LEU A 603 3.43 -2.49 10.21
N SER A 604 4.10 -3.57 9.80
CA SER A 604 3.88 -4.21 8.49
C SER A 604 2.48 -4.80 8.33
N GLN A 605 1.81 -5.19 9.41
CA GLN A 605 0.48 -5.76 9.38
C GLN A 605 -0.62 -4.69 9.19
N TYR A 606 -0.45 -3.51 9.81
CA TYR A 606 -1.50 -2.48 9.87
C TYR A 606 -1.16 -1.20 9.10
N LEU A 607 0.13 -0.91 8.90
CA LEU A 607 0.68 0.19 8.09
C LEU A 607 1.84 -0.33 7.21
N PRO A 608 1.53 -1.23 6.24
CA PRO A 608 2.54 -1.95 5.46
C PRO A 608 3.51 -1.04 4.69
N ASP A 609 3.06 0.13 4.26
CA ASP A 609 3.90 1.05 3.49
C ASP A 609 4.88 1.82 4.39
N GLN A 610 4.41 2.26 5.56
CA GLN A 610 5.24 2.92 6.58
C GLN A 610 6.30 1.95 7.11
N ALA A 611 5.96 0.66 7.25
CA ALA A 611 6.94 -0.38 7.59
C ALA A 611 8.03 -0.53 6.52
N ARG A 612 7.66 -0.49 5.23
CA ARG A 612 8.64 -0.53 4.13
C ARG A 612 9.57 0.68 4.14
N ALA A 613 9.02 1.89 4.31
CA ALA A 613 9.80 3.13 4.39
C ALA A 613 10.73 3.16 5.61
N LEU A 614 10.25 2.73 6.78
CA LEU A 614 11.06 2.59 7.99
C LEU A 614 12.23 1.61 7.79
N ASN A 615 11.97 0.45 7.16
CA ASN A 615 12.99 -0.55 6.88
C ASN A 615 14.03 -0.09 5.83
N ALA A 616 13.64 0.82 4.93
CA ALA A 616 14.55 1.43 3.95
C ALA A 616 15.39 2.59 4.52
N GLY A 617 15.15 3.00 5.78
CA GLY A 617 15.80 4.16 6.40
C GLY A 617 15.27 5.51 5.91
N GLU A 618 14.11 5.51 5.23
CA GLU A 618 13.46 6.69 4.66
C GLU A 618 12.53 7.40 5.67
N LEU A 619 12.17 6.70 6.77
CA LEU A 619 11.25 7.19 7.80
C LEU A 619 11.82 6.91 9.20
N SER A 620 11.54 7.79 10.16
CA SER A 620 11.97 7.62 11.56
C SER A 620 11.05 6.65 12.32
N THR A 621 11.44 6.29 13.54
CA THR A 621 10.59 5.47 14.44
C THR A 621 9.49 6.29 15.15
N ASP A 622 9.34 7.58 14.84
CA ASP A 622 8.28 8.41 15.43
C ASP A 622 6.92 8.10 14.78
N PRO A 623 5.90 7.64 15.52
CA PRO A 623 4.56 7.40 15.00
C PRO A 623 3.89 8.64 14.40
N GLN A 624 4.26 9.86 14.80
CA GLN A 624 3.76 11.07 14.15
C GLN A 624 4.28 11.18 12.71
N GLU A 625 5.53 10.80 12.45
CA GLU A 625 6.08 10.71 11.09
C GLU A 625 5.39 9.60 10.28
N TRP A 626 4.91 8.52 10.92
CA TRP A 626 4.12 7.49 10.24
C TRP A 626 2.73 7.99 9.83
N VAL A 627 2.07 8.76 10.69
CA VAL A 627 0.80 9.43 10.38
C VAL A 627 0.99 10.45 9.27
N LEU A 628 2.00 11.32 9.39
CA LEU A 628 2.34 12.29 8.34
C LEU A 628 2.65 11.57 7.03
N HIS A 629 3.47 10.52 7.03
CA HIS A 629 3.74 9.73 5.84
C HIS A 629 2.46 9.12 5.23
N LYS A 630 1.53 8.61 6.05
CA LYS A 630 0.23 8.06 5.58
C LYS A 630 -0.69 9.13 5.00
N VAL A 631 -0.69 10.34 5.55
CA VAL A 631 -1.42 11.49 4.97
C VAL A 631 -0.73 11.97 3.70
N THR A 632 0.59 12.08 3.71
CA THR A 632 1.41 12.39 2.54
C THR A 632 1.22 11.35 1.45
N GLN A 633 0.88 10.09 1.74
CA GLN A 633 0.52 9.10 0.72
C GLN A 633 -0.73 9.46 -0.08
N VAL A 634 -1.68 10.21 0.49
CA VAL A 634 -2.80 10.78 -0.26
C VAL A 634 -2.29 11.86 -1.22
N GLY A 635 -1.40 12.73 -0.73
CA GLY A 635 -0.64 13.67 -1.57
C GLY A 635 0.34 13.01 -2.55
N VAL A 636 0.77 11.78 -2.29
CA VAL A 636 1.72 10.94 -3.04
C VAL A 636 1.00 9.82 -3.79
N THR A 637 -0.31 9.94 -4.00
CA THR A 637 -1.09 9.05 -4.89
C THR A 637 -0.75 9.30 -6.38
N TRP A 638 0.48 9.70 -6.69
CA TRP A 638 0.85 10.17 -8.00
C TRP A 638 1.99 9.42 -8.69
N THR A 639 2.78 8.61 -7.98
CA THR A 639 3.79 7.75 -8.65
C THR A 639 4.29 6.53 -7.87
N ASN A 640 3.93 6.36 -6.59
CA ASN A 640 4.53 5.30 -5.73
C ASN A 640 4.11 3.85 -6.02
N THR A 641 3.35 3.60 -7.08
CA THR A 641 3.10 2.23 -7.54
C THR A 641 4.24 1.64 -8.38
N LEU A 642 5.29 2.41 -8.72
CA LEU A 642 6.29 1.99 -9.72
C LEU A 642 7.76 2.00 -9.26
N GLY A 643 8.07 2.44 -8.04
CA GLY A 643 9.42 2.35 -7.46
C GLY A 643 10.50 3.16 -8.20
N ALA A 644 10.13 4.17 -8.98
CA ALA A 644 11.05 5.02 -9.74
C ALA A 644 11.57 6.21 -8.90
N ASN A 645 12.83 6.61 -9.12
CA ASN A 645 13.45 7.82 -8.55
C ASN A 645 13.86 8.86 -9.62
N LEU A 646 13.46 8.63 -10.88
CA LEU A 646 13.55 9.60 -11.98
C LEU A 646 12.35 9.40 -12.93
N VAL A 647 11.47 10.39 -13.10
CA VAL A 647 10.45 10.43 -14.15
C VAL A 647 11.04 11.10 -15.38
N VAL A 648 10.97 10.45 -16.54
CA VAL A 648 11.36 11.06 -17.82
C VAL A 648 10.11 11.20 -18.68
N VAL A 649 9.73 12.44 -18.96
CA VAL A 649 8.61 12.76 -19.85
C VAL A 649 9.17 12.90 -21.26
N ALA A 650 8.98 11.85 -22.06
CA ALA A 650 9.40 11.76 -23.45
C ALA A 650 8.26 12.24 -24.36
N ASN A 651 8.10 13.56 -24.43
CA ASN A 651 7.05 14.22 -25.18
C ASN A 651 7.58 15.55 -25.73
N ASP A 652 7.58 15.69 -27.05
CA ASP A 652 8.14 16.86 -27.73
C ASP A 652 7.43 18.17 -27.36
N GLU A 653 6.13 18.13 -27.10
CA GLU A 653 5.34 19.30 -26.69
C GLU A 653 5.59 19.66 -25.22
N ALA A 654 5.51 18.68 -24.32
CA ALA A 654 5.79 18.91 -22.90
C ALA A 654 7.25 19.33 -22.67
N ALA A 655 8.20 18.86 -23.49
CA ALA A 655 9.59 19.28 -23.43
C ALA A 655 9.83 20.74 -23.85
N ALA A 656 8.89 21.35 -24.57
CA ALA A 656 8.95 22.75 -25.01
C ALA A 656 8.04 23.69 -24.21
N ASP A 657 7.11 23.16 -23.40
CA ASP A 657 6.09 23.94 -22.68
C ASP A 657 6.33 23.97 -21.16
N PRO A 658 6.85 25.08 -20.59
CA PRO A 658 7.11 25.22 -19.16
C PRO A 658 5.87 25.05 -18.27
N VAL A 659 4.68 25.35 -18.79
CA VAL A 659 3.42 25.20 -18.03
C VAL A 659 3.09 23.73 -17.86
N GLN A 660 3.19 22.94 -18.94
CA GLN A 660 3.03 21.49 -18.87
C GLN A 660 4.10 20.83 -18.00
N GLN A 661 5.34 21.34 -18.03
CA GLN A 661 6.42 20.86 -17.16
C GLN A 661 6.10 21.10 -15.69
N ASN A 662 5.70 22.32 -15.33
CA ASN A 662 5.35 22.64 -13.95
C ASN A 662 4.15 21.80 -13.45
N LEU A 663 3.13 21.58 -14.30
CA LEU A 663 1.98 20.74 -13.96
C LEU A 663 2.36 19.26 -13.79
N MET A 664 3.28 18.74 -14.62
CA MET A 664 3.78 17.38 -14.49
C MET A 664 4.74 17.22 -13.30
N ASP A 665 5.53 18.24 -12.96
CA ASP A 665 6.42 18.22 -11.78
C ASP A 665 5.63 18.24 -10.47
N MET A 666 4.48 18.91 -10.46
CA MET A 666 3.55 18.89 -9.33
C MET A 666 3.04 17.47 -9.00
N VAL A 667 3.07 16.53 -9.94
CA VAL A 667 2.57 15.15 -9.76
C VAL A 667 3.67 14.09 -9.53
N VAL A 668 4.94 14.46 -9.39
CA VAL A 668 6.04 13.50 -9.18
C VAL A 668 6.42 13.36 -7.70
N ALA A 669 6.54 12.11 -7.20
CA ALA A 669 6.81 11.80 -5.79
C ALA A 669 8.14 12.38 -5.25
N GLU A 670 8.23 12.51 -3.92
CA GLU A 670 9.43 13.01 -3.26
C GLU A 670 10.63 12.07 -3.49
N GLY A 671 11.82 12.65 -3.77
CA GLY A 671 13.02 11.89 -4.13
C GLY A 671 13.06 11.41 -5.58
N VAL A 672 12.03 11.72 -6.38
CA VAL A 672 11.92 11.35 -7.80
C VAL A 672 12.16 12.59 -8.66
N GLN A 673 13.28 12.65 -9.39
CA GLN A 673 13.57 13.78 -10.29
C GLN A 673 12.67 13.71 -11.53
N THR A 674 12.18 14.82 -12.08
CA THR A 674 11.54 14.81 -13.41
C THR A 674 12.47 15.40 -14.46
N ARG A 675 12.50 14.84 -15.66
CA ARG A 675 13.17 15.43 -16.82
C ARG A 675 12.28 15.38 -18.05
N TYR A 676 12.16 16.51 -18.72
CA TYR A 676 11.40 16.64 -19.95
C TYR A 676 12.35 16.59 -21.13
N PHE A 677 12.15 15.62 -22.02
CA PHE A 677 12.95 15.42 -23.20
C PHE A 677 12.03 15.23 -24.40
N THR A 678 12.51 15.64 -25.58
CA THR A 678 11.91 15.16 -26.82
C THR A 678 12.02 13.63 -26.87
N LEU A 679 11.14 12.97 -27.62
CA LEU A 679 11.17 11.54 -27.80
C LEU A 679 12.55 11.10 -28.32
N GLN A 680 13.08 11.81 -29.31
CA GLN A 680 14.41 11.54 -29.87
C GLN A 680 15.52 11.72 -28.84
N LYS A 681 15.50 12.81 -28.06
CA LYS A 681 16.53 13.05 -27.04
C LYS A 681 16.46 12.01 -25.92
N THR A 682 15.27 11.51 -25.61
CA THR A 682 15.10 10.40 -24.66
C THR A 682 15.80 9.15 -25.18
N ILE A 683 15.59 8.76 -26.44
CA ILE A 683 16.25 7.60 -27.07
C ILE A 683 17.79 7.73 -26.97
N ASP A 684 18.33 8.93 -27.20
CA ASP A 684 19.77 9.19 -27.21
C ASP A 684 20.44 9.19 -25.82
N VAL A 685 19.66 9.28 -24.73
CA VAL A 685 20.21 9.44 -23.37
C VAL A 685 19.74 8.39 -22.37
N ILE A 686 18.63 7.69 -22.64
CA ILE A 686 18.01 6.76 -21.68
C ILE A 686 18.94 5.58 -21.36
N HIS A 687 19.76 5.14 -22.31
CA HIS A 687 20.77 4.08 -22.14
C HIS A 687 21.99 4.51 -21.30
N LYS A 688 22.12 5.80 -20.96
CA LYS A 688 23.20 6.36 -20.13
C LYS A 688 22.80 6.49 -18.66
N ALA A 689 21.59 6.05 -18.30
CA ALA A 689 21.10 6.06 -16.94
C ALA A 689 21.96 5.17 -16.03
N ALA A 690 22.33 5.67 -14.85
CA ALA A 690 23.10 4.90 -13.87
C ALA A 690 22.22 3.84 -13.19
N ASP A 691 22.77 2.72 -12.74
CA ASP A 691 22.01 1.60 -12.11
C ASP A 691 21.17 2.00 -10.88
N ARG A 692 21.54 3.10 -10.22
CA ARG A 692 20.76 3.68 -9.11
C ARG A 692 19.51 4.44 -9.57
N GLN A 693 19.38 4.76 -10.86
CA GLN A 693 18.25 5.49 -11.44
C GLN A 693 17.17 4.50 -11.88
N LYS A 694 16.13 4.36 -11.07
CA LYS A 694 14.89 3.66 -11.41
C LYS A 694 14.01 4.64 -12.17
N ILE A 695 13.92 4.48 -13.50
CA ILE A 695 13.30 5.48 -14.37
C ILE A 695 11.84 5.13 -14.67
N PHE A 696 10.92 6.07 -14.49
CA PHE A 696 9.54 6.00 -14.96
C PHE A 696 9.35 6.88 -16.20
N LEU A 697 9.14 6.25 -17.36
CA LEU A 697 8.98 6.94 -18.63
C LEU A 697 7.51 7.26 -18.91
N VAL A 698 7.21 8.54 -19.15
CA VAL A 698 5.90 9.04 -19.55
C VAL A 698 5.98 9.46 -21.01
N CYS A 699 5.22 8.80 -21.88
CA CYS A 699 5.22 9.07 -23.32
C CYS A 699 3.84 9.54 -23.76
N LYS A 700 3.77 10.37 -24.82
CA LYS A 700 2.51 10.96 -25.30
C LYS A 700 1.55 9.90 -25.84
N THR A 701 2.04 8.92 -26.60
CA THR A 701 1.22 7.89 -27.23
C THR A 701 1.71 6.46 -26.92
N PRO A 702 0.85 5.43 -27.04
CA PRO A 702 1.29 4.03 -26.97
C PRO A 702 2.38 3.67 -28.01
N GLN A 703 2.42 4.39 -29.14
CA GLN A 703 3.45 4.24 -30.19
C GLN A 703 4.81 4.78 -29.75
N ASP A 704 4.83 5.87 -28.97
CA ASP A 704 6.04 6.44 -28.37
C ASP A 704 6.61 5.50 -27.29
N VAL A 705 5.74 4.90 -26.48
CA VAL A 705 6.12 3.84 -25.52
C VAL A 705 6.73 2.64 -26.24
N LEU A 706 6.11 2.20 -27.34
CA LEU A 706 6.61 1.09 -28.15
C LEU A 706 7.99 1.41 -28.75
N THR A 707 8.16 2.64 -29.25
CA THR A 707 9.42 3.12 -29.85
C THR A 707 10.54 3.15 -28.80
N LEU A 708 10.29 3.67 -27.60
CA LEU A 708 11.27 3.68 -26.50
C LEU A 708 11.64 2.29 -26.00
N LEU A 709 10.67 1.39 -25.84
CA LEU A 709 10.90 0.02 -25.38
C LEU A 709 11.67 -0.83 -26.39
N VAL A 710 11.49 -0.58 -27.70
CA VAL A 710 12.25 -1.20 -28.79
C VAL A 710 13.73 -0.79 -28.74
N TRP A 711 14.02 0.48 -28.44
CA TRP A 711 15.40 0.99 -28.33
C TRP A 711 16.09 0.67 -26.99
N MET A 712 15.33 0.49 -25.91
CA MET A 712 15.87 0.09 -24.58
C MET A 712 16.13 -1.41 -24.45
N GLY A 713 15.81 -2.23 -25.46
CA GLY A 713 16.08 -3.68 -25.45
C GLY A 713 15.31 -4.49 -24.39
N MET A 714 14.37 -3.88 -23.65
CA MET A 714 13.69 -4.49 -22.50
C MET A 714 12.44 -5.33 -22.85
N VAL A 715 12.09 -5.45 -24.14
CA VAL A 715 11.02 -6.34 -24.59
C VAL A 715 11.59 -7.43 -25.50
N PRO A 716 11.89 -8.63 -24.97
CA PRO A 716 11.69 -9.86 -25.73
C PRO A 716 10.18 -10.10 -25.73
N LEU A 717 9.57 -9.63 -26.81
CA LEU A 717 8.16 -9.64 -27.16
C LEU A 717 7.22 -10.50 -26.29
N ALA A 718 6.15 -9.82 -25.83
CA ALA A 718 4.93 -10.39 -25.28
C ALA A 718 4.17 -11.27 -26.30
N GLY A 719 4.79 -12.36 -26.73
CA GLY A 719 4.25 -13.33 -27.69
C GLY A 719 4.68 -13.14 -29.15
N ALA A 720 5.16 -11.96 -29.54
CA ALA A 720 5.74 -11.79 -30.87
C ALA A 720 7.21 -12.22 -30.86
N GLN A 721 7.55 -13.48 -30.59
CA GLN A 721 8.91 -14.05 -30.63
C GLN A 721 10.02 -13.15 -31.25
N PRO A 722 11.16 -12.89 -30.55
CA PRO A 722 12.24 -12.06 -31.10
C PRO A 722 12.70 -12.56 -32.47
N PRO A 723 13.21 -11.67 -33.35
CA PRO A 723 13.77 -12.08 -34.63
C PRO A 723 14.66 -13.30 -34.43
N ASN A 724 14.53 -14.31 -35.29
CA ASN A 724 15.16 -15.61 -35.07
C ASN A 724 16.69 -15.43 -35.03
N VAL A 725 17.24 -15.36 -33.81
CA VAL A 725 18.65 -15.05 -33.56
C VAL A 725 19.59 -16.12 -34.09
N VAL A 726 19.10 -17.36 -34.23
CA VAL A 726 19.86 -18.45 -34.84
C VAL A 726 20.07 -18.16 -36.32
N ILE A 727 19.01 -17.78 -37.04
CA ILE A 727 19.11 -17.42 -38.46
C ILE A 727 19.88 -16.11 -38.65
N GLY A 728 19.67 -15.12 -37.78
CA GLY A 728 20.46 -13.88 -37.78
C GLY A 728 21.94 -14.14 -37.57
N GLY A 729 22.28 -15.03 -36.63
CA GLY A 729 23.64 -15.47 -36.39
C GLY A 729 24.25 -16.20 -37.58
N VAL A 730 23.53 -17.16 -38.18
CA VAL A 730 24.01 -17.91 -39.36
C VAL A 730 24.26 -16.99 -40.55
N ILE A 731 23.29 -16.13 -40.87
CA ILE A 731 23.36 -15.24 -42.03
C ILE A 731 24.39 -14.13 -41.79
N GLY A 732 24.40 -13.51 -40.61
CA GLY A 732 25.36 -12.47 -40.25
C GLY A 732 26.79 -12.98 -40.24
N THR A 733 27.03 -14.18 -39.68
CA THR A 733 28.36 -14.80 -39.68
C THR A 733 28.79 -15.18 -41.10
N ALA A 734 27.90 -15.81 -41.87
CA ALA A 734 28.20 -16.20 -43.26
C ALA A 734 28.54 -14.98 -44.13
N PHE A 735 27.77 -13.88 -44.02
CA PHE A 735 28.06 -12.66 -44.78
C PHE A 735 29.31 -11.94 -44.29
N ALA A 736 29.56 -11.87 -42.98
CA ALA A 736 30.82 -11.31 -42.46
C ALA A 736 32.04 -12.06 -43.05
N ILE A 737 31.98 -13.39 -43.12
CA ILE A 737 33.05 -14.22 -43.70
C ILE A 737 33.15 -14.03 -45.21
N LEU A 738 32.05 -14.15 -45.96
CA LEU A 738 32.04 -14.11 -47.42
C LEU A 738 32.40 -12.74 -47.99
N THR A 739 31.94 -11.66 -47.34
CA THR A 739 32.14 -10.29 -47.81
C THR A 739 33.36 -9.61 -47.20
N LYS A 740 33.97 -10.21 -46.16
CA LYS A 740 34.99 -9.60 -45.30
C LYS A 740 34.57 -8.24 -44.71
N ALA A 741 33.26 -7.99 -44.65
CA ALA A 741 32.74 -6.75 -44.10
C ALA A 741 32.86 -6.72 -42.57
N ASP A 742 32.87 -5.51 -42.01
CA ASP A 742 32.82 -5.32 -40.57
C ASP A 742 31.61 -6.06 -39.98
N PRO A 743 31.74 -6.77 -38.85
CA PRO A 743 30.65 -7.51 -38.22
C PRO A 743 29.38 -6.67 -38.03
N LYS A 744 29.49 -5.36 -37.81
CA LYS A 744 28.33 -4.45 -37.68
C LYS A 744 27.54 -4.34 -38.99
N VAL A 745 28.22 -4.32 -40.13
CA VAL A 745 27.58 -4.28 -41.46
C VAL A 745 26.87 -5.61 -41.74
N ALA A 746 27.51 -6.73 -41.41
CA ALA A 746 26.91 -8.05 -41.59
C ALA A 746 25.69 -8.28 -40.69
N ILE A 747 25.69 -7.74 -39.46
CA ILE A 747 24.52 -7.72 -38.58
C ILE A 747 23.37 -6.94 -39.22
N GLY A 748 23.65 -5.78 -39.82
CA GLY A 748 22.64 -4.97 -40.52
C GLY A 748 21.93 -5.72 -41.65
N VAL A 749 22.64 -6.58 -42.38
CA VAL A 749 22.06 -7.44 -43.44
C VAL A 749 21.28 -8.63 -42.88
N ALA A 750 21.66 -9.16 -41.72
CA ALA A 750 21.06 -10.36 -41.14
C ALA A 750 19.72 -10.12 -40.41
N VAL A 751 19.47 -8.89 -39.94
CA VAL A 751 18.27 -8.53 -39.18
C VAL A 751 16.97 -8.75 -39.99
N PRO A 752 16.84 -8.31 -41.26
CA PRO A 752 15.63 -8.55 -42.05
C PRO A 752 15.28 -10.04 -42.23
N PHE A 753 16.28 -10.91 -42.43
CA PHE A 753 16.06 -12.35 -42.56
C PHE A 753 15.62 -12.99 -41.23
N SER A 754 16.17 -12.51 -40.12
CA SER A 754 15.78 -12.94 -38.77
C SER A 754 14.31 -12.63 -38.49
N ILE A 755 13.85 -11.44 -38.91
CA ILE A 755 12.45 -11.02 -38.81
C ILE A 755 11.57 -11.87 -39.73
N ALA A 756 11.99 -12.11 -40.97
CA ALA A 756 11.24 -12.89 -41.95
C ALA A 756 10.99 -14.34 -41.49
N VAL A 757 12.03 -15.06 -41.04
CA VAL A 757 11.86 -16.43 -40.50
C VAL A 757 10.94 -16.43 -39.29
N GLN A 758 11.08 -15.43 -38.44
CA GLN A 758 10.24 -15.33 -37.26
C GLN A 758 8.77 -15.10 -37.60
N GLY A 759 8.48 -14.30 -38.62
CA GLY A 759 7.13 -14.17 -39.20
C GLY A 759 6.59 -15.50 -39.71
N CYS A 760 7.41 -16.28 -40.44
CA CYS A 760 7.02 -17.59 -40.93
C CYS A 760 6.74 -18.61 -39.81
N ILE A 761 7.55 -18.63 -38.74
CA ILE A 761 7.34 -19.48 -37.56
C ILE A 761 6.06 -19.08 -36.82
N THR A 762 5.85 -17.78 -36.62
CA THR A 762 4.63 -17.25 -35.97
C THR A 762 3.37 -17.64 -36.75
N LEU A 763 3.41 -17.56 -38.08
CA LEU A 763 2.33 -18.04 -38.96
C LEU A 763 2.13 -19.54 -38.80
N LEU A 764 3.21 -20.33 -38.78
CA LEU A 764 3.14 -21.77 -38.61
C LEU A 764 2.43 -22.13 -37.31
N PHE A 765 2.86 -21.56 -36.19
CA PHE A 765 2.24 -21.83 -34.87
C PHE A 765 0.77 -21.42 -34.83
N THR A 766 0.42 -20.34 -35.53
CA THR A 766 -0.97 -19.88 -35.69
C THR A 766 -1.81 -20.87 -36.51
N LEU A 767 -1.30 -21.34 -37.64
CA LEU A 767 -1.98 -22.30 -38.51
C LEU A 767 -2.15 -23.69 -37.85
N PHE A 768 -1.24 -24.06 -36.95
CA PHE A 768 -1.33 -25.32 -36.20
C PHE A 768 -2.34 -25.28 -35.04
N SER A 769 -2.73 -24.11 -34.52
CA SER A 769 -3.77 -24.01 -33.48
C SER A 769 -5.11 -24.65 -33.91
N PRO A 770 -5.76 -24.26 -35.03
CA PRO A 770 -6.99 -24.92 -35.48
C PRO A 770 -6.78 -26.39 -35.89
N MET A 771 -5.54 -26.80 -36.19
CA MET A 771 -5.19 -28.21 -36.44
C MET A 771 -5.32 -29.06 -35.17
N MET A 772 -5.17 -28.50 -33.96
CA MET A 772 -5.33 -29.24 -32.71
C MET A 772 -6.78 -29.74 -32.52
N HIS A 773 -7.78 -28.96 -32.94
CA HIS A 773 -9.17 -29.44 -32.94
C HIS A 773 -9.41 -30.58 -33.94
N ARG A 774 -8.67 -30.64 -35.05
CA ARG A 774 -8.68 -31.82 -35.94
C ARG A 774 -7.99 -33.01 -35.27
N CYS A 775 -6.90 -32.77 -34.54
CA CYS A 775 -6.24 -33.80 -33.75
C CYS A 775 -7.15 -34.39 -32.67
N ASP A 776 -8.00 -33.59 -32.01
CA ASP A 776 -9.01 -34.11 -31.06
C ASP A 776 -9.98 -35.10 -31.73
N ARG A 777 -10.42 -34.79 -32.95
CA ARG A 777 -11.26 -35.72 -33.74
C ARG A 777 -10.49 -36.98 -34.15
N MET A 778 -9.21 -36.85 -34.51
CA MET A 778 -8.35 -37.99 -34.81
C MET A 778 -8.12 -38.87 -33.58
N VAL A 779 -7.94 -38.29 -32.39
CA VAL A 779 -7.83 -39.02 -31.12
C VAL A 779 -9.10 -39.81 -30.84
N LYS A 780 -10.28 -39.18 -30.97
CA LYS A 780 -11.58 -39.87 -30.81
C LYS A 780 -11.78 -41.01 -31.80
N ALA A 781 -11.29 -40.86 -33.03
CA ALA A 781 -11.35 -41.89 -34.06
C ALA A 781 -10.17 -42.89 -34.02
N LEU A 782 -9.30 -42.83 -33.00
CA LEU A 782 -8.07 -43.64 -32.88
C LEU A 782 -7.15 -43.56 -34.11
N ASN A 783 -7.20 -42.46 -34.84
CA ASN A 783 -6.38 -42.21 -36.03
C ASN A 783 -4.99 -41.67 -35.63
N TRP A 784 -4.18 -42.53 -35.00
CA TRP A 784 -2.82 -42.21 -34.59
C TRP A 784 -1.90 -41.90 -35.77
N ARG A 785 -2.11 -42.51 -36.94
CA ARG A 785 -1.36 -42.20 -38.18
C ARG A 785 -1.57 -40.75 -38.64
N GLY A 786 -2.78 -40.21 -38.45
CA GLY A 786 -3.09 -38.82 -38.73
C GLY A 786 -2.23 -37.87 -37.88
N ILE A 787 -2.07 -38.17 -36.60
CA ILE A 787 -1.26 -37.38 -35.65
C ILE A 787 0.23 -37.44 -36.02
N GLU A 788 0.73 -38.59 -36.49
CA GLU A 788 2.09 -38.69 -37.02
C GLU A 788 2.29 -37.83 -38.27
N ARG A 789 1.35 -37.86 -39.22
CA ARG A 789 1.42 -37.03 -40.43
C ARG A 789 1.41 -35.53 -40.10
N VAL A 790 0.65 -35.10 -39.10
CA VAL A 790 0.64 -33.69 -38.66
C VAL A 790 2.01 -33.25 -38.15
N ASN A 791 2.70 -34.08 -37.37
CA ASN A 791 4.07 -33.78 -36.91
C ASN A 791 5.09 -33.79 -38.06
N TYR A 792 5.01 -34.76 -38.98
CA TYR A 792 5.89 -34.77 -40.15
C TYR A 792 5.66 -33.59 -41.09
N LEU A 793 4.40 -33.14 -41.22
CA LEU A 793 4.08 -31.92 -41.96
C LEU A 793 4.72 -30.68 -41.31
N GLY A 794 4.63 -30.57 -39.98
CA GLY A 794 5.19 -29.44 -39.24
C GLY A 794 6.70 -29.31 -39.43
N ILE A 795 7.45 -30.42 -39.29
CA ILE A 795 8.90 -30.40 -39.52
C ILE A 795 9.26 -30.17 -41.00
N GLY A 796 8.47 -30.67 -41.94
CA GLY A 796 8.66 -30.42 -43.37
C GLY A 796 8.51 -28.94 -43.72
N ILE A 797 7.49 -28.28 -43.18
CA ILE A 797 7.29 -26.83 -43.37
C ILE A 797 8.43 -26.04 -42.72
N LEU A 798 8.82 -26.40 -41.50
CA LEU A 798 9.93 -25.76 -40.80
C LEU A 798 11.22 -25.88 -41.61
N PHE A 799 11.54 -27.06 -42.13
CA PHE A 799 12.68 -27.28 -43.00
C PHE A 799 12.65 -26.37 -44.23
N ILE A 800 11.49 -26.25 -44.92
CA ILE A 800 11.35 -25.38 -46.09
C ILE A 800 11.61 -23.91 -45.71
N PHE A 801 11.08 -23.43 -44.59
CA PHE A 801 11.30 -22.04 -44.16
C PHE A 801 12.77 -21.76 -43.84
N TYR A 802 13.42 -22.65 -43.08
CA TYR A 802 14.85 -22.50 -42.76
C TYR A 802 15.71 -22.63 -44.02
N PHE A 803 15.39 -23.54 -44.94
CA PHE A 803 16.11 -23.70 -46.20
C PHE A 803 15.98 -22.45 -47.09
N VAL A 804 14.76 -21.98 -47.35
CA VAL A 804 14.52 -20.83 -48.23
C VAL A 804 15.17 -19.56 -47.68
N VAL A 805 15.08 -19.32 -46.38
CA VAL A 805 15.50 -18.04 -45.79
C VAL A 805 16.94 -18.04 -45.29
N ALA A 806 17.55 -19.20 -45.01
CA ALA A 806 18.96 -19.26 -44.61
C ALA A 806 19.88 -19.64 -45.78
N PHE A 807 19.55 -20.69 -46.55
CA PHE A 807 20.45 -21.22 -47.57
C PHE A 807 20.46 -20.39 -48.86
N LEU A 808 19.30 -19.99 -49.38
CA LEU A 808 19.25 -19.24 -50.65
C LEU A 808 19.97 -17.88 -50.58
N PRO A 809 19.82 -17.07 -49.50
CA PRO A 809 20.58 -15.82 -49.35
C PRO A 809 22.09 -16.00 -49.37
N ILE A 810 22.59 -17.04 -48.69
CA ILE A 810 24.02 -17.33 -48.62
C ILE A 810 24.54 -17.82 -49.98
N TYR A 811 23.74 -18.61 -50.70
CA TYR A 811 24.13 -19.16 -52.02
C TYR A 811 24.13 -18.11 -53.14
N PHE A 812 23.13 -17.22 -53.18
CA PHE A 812 22.98 -16.21 -54.25
C PHE A 812 23.68 -14.87 -53.95
N GLY A 813 24.23 -14.67 -52.75
CA GLY A 813 24.97 -13.47 -52.36
C GLY A 813 24.09 -12.34 -51.79
N ALA A 814 24.73 -11.38 -51.12
CA ALA A 814 24.07 -10.35 -50.29
C ALA A 814 23.12 -9.44 -51.09
N ASP A 815 23.52 -9.07 -52.30
CA ASP A 815 22.76 -8.13 -53.15
C ASP A 815 21.46 -8.77 -53.66
N ALA A 816 21.51 -10.03 -54.11
CA ALA A 816 20.35 -10.78 -54.55
C ALA A 816 19.39 -11.09 -53.38
N ALA A 817 19.95 -11.36 -52.21
CA ALA A 817 19.19 -11.65 -51.00
C ALA A 817 18.44 -10.42 -50.47
N SER A 818 19.10 -9.26 -50.42
CA SER A 818 18.49 -7.98 -50.02
C SER A 818 17.36 -7.58 -50.97
N ALA A 819 17.56 -7.75 -52.29
CA ALA A 819 16.53 -7.49 -53.30
C ALA A 819 15.31 -8.41 -53.17
N MET A 820 15.47 -9.67 -52.75
CA MET A 820 14.35 -10.58 -52.48
C MET A 820 13.50 -10.13 -51.29
N VAL A 821 14.12 -9.68 -50.19
CA VAL A 821 13.40 -9.21 -49.00
C VAL A 821 12.67 -7.90 -49.30
N GLN A 822 13.30 -6.97 -50.03
CA GLN A 822 12.68 -5.70 -50.41
C GLN A 822 11.53 -5.86 -51.41
N LYS A 823 11.50 -6.95 -52.19
CA LYS A 823 10.39 -7.29 -53.10
C LYS A 823 9.25 -8.05 -52.41
N ALA A 824 9.39 -8.43 -51.14
CA ALA A 824 8.30 -9.05 -50.40
C ALA A 824 7.16 -8.02 -50.22
N PRO A 825 5.89 -8.40 -50.42
CA PRO A 825 4.78 -7.46 -50.29
C PRO A 825 4.69 -6.90 -48.86
N GLY A 826 4.66 -5.58 -48.71
CA GLY A 826 4.59 -4.92 -47.38
C GLY A 826 3.42 -5.43 -46.54
N TRP A 827 2.25 -5.59 -47.14
CA TRP A 827 1.05 -6.13 -46.46
C TRP A 827 1.25 -7.53 -45.87
N LEU A 828 2.16 -8.35 -46.43
CA LEU A 828 2.45 -9.69 -45.93
C LEU A 828 3.31 -9.61 -44.67
N LEU A 829 4.35 -8.79 -44.68
CA LEU A 829 5.22 -8.58 -43.52
C LEU A 829 4.46 -7.87 -42.38
N ASP A 830 3.69 -6.84 -42.71
CA ASP A 830 2.86 -6.09 -41.77
C ASP A 830 1.72 -6.96 -41.20
N GLY A 831 1.08 -7.77 -42.06
CA GLY A 831 0.01 -8.69 -41.66
C GLY A 831 0.49 -9.81 -40.73
N LEU A 832 1.70 -10.35 -40.93
CA LEU A 832 2.31 -11.35 -40.05
C LEU A 832 2.64 -10.78 -38.68
N ALA A 833 3.11 -9.52 -38.63
CA ALA A 833 3.39 -8.81 -37.38
C ALA A 833 2.12 -8.51 -36.58
N VAL A 834 1.06 -8.03 -37.25
CA VAL A 834 -0.25 -7.76 -36.62
C VAL A 834 -0.91 -9.04 -36.11
N ALA A 835 -0.90 -10.13 -36.89
CA ALA A 835 -1.46 -11.42 -36.47
C ALA A 835 -0.73 -12.00 -35.24
N GLY A 836 0.59 -11.86 -35.18
CA GLY A 836 1.40 -12.24 -34.01
C GLY A 836 1.08 -11.45 -32.74
N GLY A 837 0.69 -10.18 -32.88
CA GLY A 837 0.31 -9.31 -31.76
C GLY A 837 -1.09 -9.55 -31.21
N MET A 838 -2.05 -9.98 -32.03
CA MET A 838 -3.46 -10.14 -31.63
C MET A 838 -3.77 -11.49 -30.94
N MET A 839 -3.03 -12.55 -31.24
CA MET A 839 -3.33 -13.91 -30.77
C MET A 839 -3.18 -14.16 -29.25
N PRO A 840 -2.25 -13.51 -28.51
CA PRO A 840 -2.21 -13.59 -27.05
C PRO A 840 -3.48 -13.05 -26.40
N ALA A 841 -4.06 -11.96 -26.93
CA ALA A 841 -5.32 -11.41 -26.44
C ALA A 841 -6.49 -12.38 -26.68
N ILE A 842 -6.49 -13.10 -27.81
CA ILE A 842 -7.46 -14.16 -28.10
C ILE A 842 -7.25 -15.36 -27.14
N GLY A 843 -6.01 -15.75 -26.86
CA GLY A 843 -5.66 -16.80 -25.88
C GLY A 843 -6.10 -16.47 -24.45
N PHE A 844 -5.86 -15.23 -23.99
CA PHE A 844 -6.37 -14.74 -22.71
C PHE A 844 -7.90 -14.69 -22.70
N SER A 845 -8.54 -14.26 -23.80
CA SER A 845 -10.01 -14.26 -23.89
C SER A 845 -10.61 -15.67 -23.78
N LEU A 846 -9.98 -16.68 -24.40
CA LEU A 846 -10.41 -18.08 -24.36
C LEU A 846 -10.25 -18.69 -22.96
N LEU A 847 -9.19 -18.31 -22.23
CA LEU A 847 -8.98 -18.67 -20.82
C LEU A 847 -10.01 -17.98 -19.90
N MET A 848 -10.43 -16.76 -20.22
CA MET A 848 -11.41 -16.00 -19.43
C MET A 848 -12.87 -16.35 -19.72
N LYS A 849 -13.21 -16.86 -20.91
CA LYS A 849 -14.60 -17.15 -21.35
C LYS A 849 -15.26 -18.37 -20.68
N ARG A 850 -14.61 -19.05 -19.72
CA ARG A 850 -15.16 -20.24 -19.02
C ARG A 850 -15.59 -20.01 -17.56
N ARG A 851 -15.73 -18.76 -17.10
CA ARG A 851 -16.20 -18.47 -15.73
C ARG A 851 -17.56 -17.75 -15.70
N ARG A 852 -18.63 -18.48 -15.35
CA ARG A 852 -19.63 -18.18 -14.28
C ARG A 852 -20.87 -19.12 -14.38
N PRO A 853 -21.68 -19.34 -13.32
CA PRO A 853 -21.61 -18.79 -11.94
C PRO A 853 -21.77 -19.82 -10.79
N GLY A 854 -21.37 -19.43 -9.57
CA GLY A 854 -21.74 -20.06 -8.29
C GLY A 854 -21.14 -19.30 -7.08
N PRO A 855 -21.85 -19.16 -5.94
CA PRO A 855 -21.50 -18.19 -4.89
C PRO A 855 -20.44 -18.76 -3.94
N LEU A 856 -19.36 -18.02 -3.71
CA LEU A 856 -18.28 -18.44 -2.80
C LEU A 856 -18.31 -17.63 -1.50
N ARG A 857 -18.69 -18.33 -0.43
CA ARG A 857 -18.55 -17.97 0.98
C ARG A 857 -17.11 -17.54 1.29
N ARG A 858 -16.98 -16.45 2.06
CA ARG A 858 -15.71 -15.96 2.63
C ARG A 858 -15.27 -16.87 3.79
N ARG A 859 -14.06 -17.42 3.71
CA ARG A 859 -13.22 -17.80 4.87
C ARG A 859 -11.79 -17.34 4.60
N THR A 860 -11.24 -16.56 5.52
CA THR A 860 -9.86 -16.08 5.60
C THR A 860 -8.95 -17.14 6.25
N PRO A 861 -7.65 -17.17 5.91
CA PRO A 861 -6.64 -17.70 6.82
C PRO A 861 -5.56 -16.67 7.19
N LYS A 862 -5.10 -16.80 8.43
CA LYS A 862 -4.00 -16.09 9.10
C LYS A 862 -2.64 -16.53 8.52
N MET A 863 -1.64 -15.63 8.56
CA MET A 863 -0.22 -15.95 8.38
C MET A 863 0.47 -16.05 9.75
N ALA A 864 1.21 -17.13 9.96
CA ALA A 864 2.27 -17.25 10.98
C ALA A 864 3.60 -17.47 10.26
N PHE A 865 4.62 -16.71 10.63
CA PHE A 865 5.99 -16.84 10.13
C PHE A 865 6.68 -18.05 10.79
N ASN A 866 6.37 -19.24 10.28
CA ASN A 866 7.26 -20.40 10.26
C ASN A 866 6.93 -21.36 9.10
N ASP A 867 6.02 -20.94 8.21
CA ASP A 867 5.37 -21.81 7.22
C ASP A 867 6.03 -21.72 5.83
N SER A 868 7.27 -21.26 5.64
CA SER A 868 7.79 -21.08 4.26
C SER A 868 7.78 -22.38 3.44
N ASP A 869 8.06 -23.51 4.10
CA ASP A 869 8.03 -24.84 3.49
C ASP A 869 6.59 -25.36 3.31
N ASP A 870 5.72 -25.10 4.28
CA ASP A 870 4.32 -25.54 4.26
C ASP A 870 3.45 -24.69 3.31
N LEU A 871 3.78 -23.42 3.12
CA LEU A 871 3.11 -22.50 2.17
C LEU A 871 3.49 -22.84 0.73
N LEU A 872 4.72 -23.30 0.50
CA LEU A 872 5.17 -23.83 -0.79
C LEU A 872 4.53 -25.18 -1.09
N ALA A 873 4.45 -26.09 -0.10
CA ALA A 873 3.71 -27.34 -0.21
C ALA A 873 2.20 -27.09 -0.44
N GLN A 874 1.60 -26.10 0.23
CA GLN A 874 0.21 -25.69 0.02
C GLN A 874 -0.02 -25.04 -1.33
N LYS A 875 0.93 -24.25 -1.87
CA LYS A 875 0.83 -23.70 -3.24
C LYS A 875 0.96 -24.79 -4.31
N ALA A 876 1.84 -25.76 -4.11
CA ALA A 876 1.96 -26.93 -4.97
C ALA A 876 0.68 -27.79 -4.92
N GLU A 877 0.14 -28.03 -3.73
CA GLU A 877 -1.16 -28.70 -3.56
C GLU A 877 -2.33 -27.89 -4.10
N GLN A 878 -2.35 -26.57 -3.97
CA GLN A 878 -3.39 -25.72 -4.56
C GLN A 878 -3.32 -25.75 -6.09
N ARG A 879 -2.12 -25.76 -6.68
CA ARG A 879 -1.94 -25.97 -8.13
C ARG A 879 -2.39 -27.36 -8.56
N MET A 880 -2.10 -28.39 -7.75
CA MET A 880 -2.51 -29.77 -8.00
C MET A 880 -4.03 -29.94 -7.85
N ALA A 881 -4.63 -29.35 -6.82
CA ALA A 881 -6.07 -29.31 -6.58
C ALA A 881 -6.81 -28.47 -7.63
N GLN A 882 -6.23 -27.36 -8.11
CA GLN A 882 -6.76 -26.60 -9.25
C GLN A 882 -6.64 -27.36 -10.57
N ALA A 883 -5.56 -28.12 -10.79
CA ALA A 883 -5.40 -28.98 -11.95
C ALA A 883 -6.40 -30.16 -11.93
N LEU A 884 -6.69 -30.71 -10.74
CA LEU A 884 -7.72 -31.73 -10.53
C LEU A 884 -9.14 -31.15 -10.71
N ALA A 885 -9.40 -29.92 -10.22
CA ALA A 885 -10.72 -29.28 -10.25
C ALA A 885 -11.12 -28.71 -11.64
N THR A 886 -10.18 -28.56 -12.58
CA THR A 886 -10.43 -28.02 -13.94
C THR A 886 -10.70 -29.11 -14.98
N SER A 887 -10.75 -30.37 -14.55
CA SER A 887 -10.72 -31.54 -15.41
C SER A 887 -12.07 -32.26 -15.44
N GLN A 888 -12.84 -32.09 -16.51
CA GLN A 888 -13.89 -33.06 -16.86
C GLN A 888 -13.21 -34.31 -17.42
N VAL A 889 -12.62 -35.14 -16.54
CA VAL A 889 -12.32 -36.52 -16.93
C VAL A 889 -13.65 -37.25 -16.94
N GLU A 890 -14.12 -37.71 -18.10
CA GLU A 890 -15.33 -38.54 -18.18
C GLU A 890 -15.15 -39.86 -17.40
N GLN A 891 -13.91 -40.32 -17.21
CA GLN A 891 -13.54 -41.54 -16.48
C GLN A 891 -12.07 -41.51 -16.01
N ASP A 892 -11.81 -41.59 -14.69
CA ASP A 892 -10.45 -41.43 -14.12
C ASP A 892 -9.62 -42.72 -14.08
N ASP A 893 -10.29 -43.87 -14.04
CA ASP A 893 -9.67 -45.20 -14.06
C ASP A 893 -9.71 -45.80 -15.48
N TYR A 894 -8.65 -46.52 -15.85
CA TYR A 894 -8.66 -47.34 -17.07
C TYR A 894 -9.58 -48.55 -16.94
N LEU A 895 -10.22 -48.94 -18.04
CA LEU A 895 -11.10 -50.12 -18.08
C LEU A 895 -10.29 -51.41 -17.88
N ASP A 896 -9.11 -51.55 -18.50
CA ASP A 896 -8.16 -52.62 -18.17
C ASP A 896 -7.15 -52.13 -17.12
N SER A 897 -7.39 -52.49 -15.86
CA SER A 897 -6.56 -52.15 -14.72
C SER A 897 -5.33 -53.06 -14.54
N ARG A 898 -5.15 -54.07 -15.41
CA ARG A 898 -3.97 -54.95 -15.33
C ARG A 898 -2.73 -54.21 -15.85
N PRO A 899 -1.61 -54.22 -15.10
CA PRO A 899 -0.36 -53.70 -15.60
C PRO A 899 0.03 -54.34 -16.92
N ALA A 900 0.48 -53.52 -17.87
CA ALA A 900 1.00 -54.01 -19.15
C ALA A 900 2.40 -54.60 -18.97
N GLU A 901 2.83 -55.41 -19.95
CA GLU A 901 4.21 -55.93 -19.98
C GLU A 901 5.22 -54.78 -20.01
N ALA A 902 6.39 -55.02 -19.39
CA ALA A 902 7.45 -54.04 -19.33
C ALA A 902 7.92 -53.64 -20.74
N LEU A 903 8.05 -52.34 -20.97
CA LEU A 903 8.59 -51.81 -22.21
C LEU A 903 10.05 -52.22 -22.37
N THR A 904 10.41 -52.64 -23.59
CA THR A 904 11.80 -53.02 -23.89
C THR A 904 12.71 -51.80 -23.95
N ARG A 905 14.03 -51.99 -23.82
CA ARG A 905 15.00 -50.90 -24.06
C ARG A 905 14.81 -50.25 -25.45
N GLY A 906 14.44 -51.05 -26.45
CA GLY A 906 14.15 -50.58 -27.80
C GLY A 906 12.94 -49.64 -27.86
N ASP A 907 11.93 -49.85 -27.02
CA ASP A 907 10.74 -49.00 -26.94
C ASP A 907 11.06 -47.63 -26.32
N ILE A 908 11.83 -47.63 -25.24
CA ILE A 908 12.28 -46.39 -24.56
C ILE A 908 13.19 -45.59 -25.50
N ASN A 909 14.14 -46.25 -26.18
CA ASN A 909 15.00 -45.60 -27.17
C ASN A 909 14.18 -45.02 -28.34
N ARG A 910 13.14 -45.73 -28.79
CA ARG A 910 12.26 -45.22 -29.84
C ARG A 910 11.51 -43.97 -29.39
N MET A 911 11.03 -43.91 -28.15
CA MET A 911 10.42 -42.70 -27.58
C MET A 911 11.43 -41.54 -27.53
N ALA A 912 12.67 -41.80 -27.06
CA ALA A 912 13.72 -40.78 -26.98
C ALA A 912 14.18 -40.26 -28.36
N TRP A 913 14.19 -41.11 -29.39
CA TRP A 913 14.42 -40.65 -30.77
C TRP A 913 13.27 -39.77 -31.27
N ARG A 914 12.02 -40.19 -31.04
CA ARG A 914 10.84 -39.46 -31.49
C ARG A 914 10.65 -38.12 -30.77
N SER A 915 11.19 -37.95 -29.57
CA SER A 915 11.18 -36.66 -28.87
C SER A 915 11.99 -35.57 -29.57
N LEU A 916 12.78 -35.87 -30.60
CA LEU A 916 13.44 -34.84 -31.44
C LEU A 916 12.41 -33.98 -32.17
N LEU A 917 11.22 -34.52 -32.42
CA LEU A 917 10.13 -33.85 -33.10
C LEU A 917 9.11 -33.26 -32.10
N LEU A 918 9.47 -33.08 -30.82
CA LEU A 918 8.57 -32.54 -29.80
C LEU A 918 7.93 -31.20 -30.21
N GLN A 919 8.71 -30.32 -30.85
CA GLN A 919 8.26 -28.99 -31.26
C GLN A 919 7.79 -28.94 -32.72
N ALA A 920 7.69 -30.09 -33.42
CA ALA A 920 7.36 -30.10 -34.84
C ALA A 920 5.96 -29.53 -35.14
N SER A 921 4.97 -29.80 -34.28
CA SER A 921 3.61 -29.27 -34.38
C SER A 921 3.30 -28.22 -33.30
N PHE A 922 4.31 -27.41 -32.92
CA PHE A 922 4.15 -26.40 -31.88
C PHE A 922 3.06 -25.38 -32.28
N ASN A 923 2.23 -24.98 -31.32
CA ASN A 923 1.12 -24.06 -31.54
C ASN A 923 0.76 -23.25 -30.29
N TYR A 924 0.04 -22.15 -30.46
CA TYR A 924 -0.30 -21.27 -29.35
C TYR A 924 -1.39 -21.82 -28.41
N GLU A 925 -2.25 -22.73 -28.89
CA GLU A 925 -3.32 -23.29 -28.08
C GLU A 925 -2.79 -24.30 -27.04
N ARG A 926 -1.85 -25.16 -27.44
CA ARG A 926 -1.41 -26.33 -26.65
C ARG A 926 0.10 -26.57 -26.63
N MET A 927 0.88 -25.64 -27.18
CA MET A 927 2.34 -25.67 -27.21
C MET A 927 2.84 -26.98 -27.85
N GLN A 928 3.42 -27.89 -27.07
CA GLN A 928 4.11 -29.09 -27.58
C GLN A 928 3.21 -30.34 -27.63
N ALA A 929 1.91 -30.23 -27.33
CA ALA A 929 1.01 -31.39 -27.15
C ALA A 929 1.04 -32.42 -28.31
N GLY A 930 1.04 -31.96 -29.57
CA GLY A 930 1.06 -32.86 -30.72
C GLY A 930 2.36 -33.67 -30.83
N GLY A 931 3.51 -33.06 -30.58
CA GLY A 931 4.80 -33.75 -30.55
C GLY A 931 4.97 -34.62 -29.31
N TRP A 932 4.42 -34.20 -28.16
CA TRP A 932 4.37 -34.98 -26.93
C TRP A 932 3.57 -36.28 -27.10
N LEU A 933 2.39 -36.22 -27.70
CA LEU A 933 1.64 -37.44 -27.98
C LEU A 933 2.38 -38.32 -29.00
N TYR A 934 2.94 -37.73 -30.06
CA TYR A 934 3.68 -38.44 -31.09
C TYR A 934 4.82 -39.30 -30.54
N GLN A 935 5.61 -38.77 -29.60
CA GLN A 935 6.73 -39.54 -29.01
C GLN A 935 6.27 -40.72 -28.14
N LEU A 936 5.14 -40.59 -27.44
CA LEU A 936 4.62 -41.64 -26.55
C LEU A 936 3.83 -42.73 -27.29
N LEU A 937 3.22 -42.36 -28.42
CA LEU A 937 2.24 -43.17 -29.16
C LEU A 937 2.65 -44.64 -29.42
N PRO A 938 3.89 -44.97 -29.82
CA PRO A 938 4.29 -46.36 -30.02
C PRO A 938 4.24 -47.20 -28.73
N ALA A 939 4.59 -46.60 -27.59
CA ALA A 939 4.56 -47.27 -26.29
C ALA A 939 3.14 -47.34 -25.73
N LEU A 940 2.34 -46.27 -25.84
CA LEU A 940 0.93 -46.27 -25.43
C LEU A 940 0.14 -47.37 -26.15
N ARG A 941 0.40 -47.58 -27.45
CA ARG A 941 -0.23 -48.67 -28.23
C ARG A 941 0.14 -50.07 -27.76
N LYS A 942 1.30 -50.25 -27.13
CA LYS A 942 1.69 -51.52 -26.50
C LYS A 942 1.07 -51.68 -25.12
N ILE A 943 0.92 -50.58 -24.38
CA ILE A 943 0.38 -50.55 -23.03
C ILE A 943 -1.15 -50.73 -22.99
N HIS A 944 -1.89 -50.06 -23.87
CA HIS A 944 -3.35 -50.09 -23.87
C HIS A 944 -3.87 -51.12 -24.88
N ARG A 945 -4.32 -52.27 -24.36
CA ARG A 945 -4.94 -53.36 -25.14
C ARG A 945 -6.38 -53.01 -25.56
N ASN A 946 -7.05 -52.17 -24.78
CA ASN A 946 -8.41 -51.70 -25.04
C ASN A 946 -8.39 -50.39 -25.88
N PRO A 947 -9.13 -50.33 -27.00
CA PRO A 947 -9.27 -49.11 -27.82
C PRO A 947 -9.74 -47.87 -27.04
N GLN A 948 -10.64 -48.04 -26.08
CA GLN A 948 -11.19 -46.94 -25.27
C GLN A 948 -10.14 -46.37 -24.31
N ASP A 949 -9.35 -47.24 -23.67
CA ASP A 949 -8.26 -46.82 -22.79
C ASP A 949 -7.16 -46.08 -23.58
N LEU A 950 -6.86 -46.57 -24.78
CA LEU A 950 -5.93 -45.90 -25.68
C LEU A 950 -6.45 -44.51 -26.10
N ALA A 951 -7.74 -44.38 -26.44
CA ALA A 951 -8.35 -43.10 -26.77
C ALA A 951 -8.30 -42.12 -25.60
N ASN A 952 -8.55 -42.60 -24.38
CA ASN A 952 -8.49 -41.80 -23.15
C ASN A 952 -7.08 -41.31 -22.85
N SER A 953 -6.07 -42.20 -22.91
CA SER A 953 -4.65 -41.81 -22.73
C SER A 953 -4.20 -40.82 -23.82
N MET A 954 -4.56 -41.07 -25.09
CA MET A 954 -4.28 -40.15 -26.20
C MET A 954 -4.92 -38.77 -25.99
N LYS A 955 -6.15 -38.72 -25.45
CA LYS A 955 -6.86 -37.46 -25.13
C LYS A 955 -6.13 -36.68 -24.04
N MET A 956 -5.74 -37.34 -22.94
CA MET A 956 -4.95 -36.72 -21.86
C MET A 956 -3.59 -36.21 -22.35
N HIS A 957 -2.94 -36.94 -23.24
CA HIS A 957 -1.64 -36.54 -23.79
C HIS A 957 -1.73 -35.52 -24.94
N MET A 958 -2.93 -35.21 -25.43
CA MET A 958 -3.19 -34.10 -26.35
C MET A 958 -3.56 -32.79 -25.63
N GLU A 959 -3.51 -32.78 -24.29
CA GLU A 959 -3.62 -31.57 -23.49
C GLU A 959 -2.32 -30.75 -23.48
N PHE A 960 -2.43 -29.49 -23.05
CA PHE A 960 -1.31 -28.54 -22.95
C PHE A 960 -0.09 -29.16 -22.25
N ILE A 961 1.08 -29.00 -22.88
CA ILE A 961 2.37 -29.31 -22.27
C ILE A 961 3.45 -28.42 -22.88
N ASN A 962 4.31 -27.88 -22.02
CA ASN A 962 5.46 -27.08 -22.42
C ASN A 962 6.62 -27.36 -21.47
N VAL A 963 7.61 -28.10 -21.97
CA VAL A 963 8.81 -28.51 -21.24
C VAL A 963 10.01 -28.27 -22.15
N HIS A 964 11.19 -28.10 -21.57
CA HIS A 964 12.39 -27.93 -22.37
C HIS A 964 12.67 -29.20 -23.22
N PRO A 965 13.04 -29.07 -24.51
CA PRO A 965 13.05 -30.21 -25.44
C PRO A 965 14.06 -31.31 -25.11
N PHE A 966 15.16 -31.02 -24.40
CA PHE A 966 16.25 -32.00 -24.24
C PHE A 966 16.07 -32.93 -23.04
N ASP A 967 15.47 -32.45 -21.96
CA ASP A 967 15.21 -33.15 -20.71
C ASP A 967 13.75 -33.64 -20.57
N VAL A 968 12.89 -33.30 -21.54
CA VAL A 968 11.52 -33.85 -21.67
C VAL A 968 11.45 -35.38 -21.55
N THR A 969 12.52 -36.10 -21.93
CA THR A 969 12.54 -37.56 -21.93
C THR A 969 12.54 -38.15 -20.53
N PHE A 970 12.98 -37.42 -19.51
CA PHE A 970 12.80 -37.82 -18.12
C PHE A 970 11.30 -37.94 -17.77
N LEU A 971 10.55 -36.87 -18.02
CA LEU A 971 9.11 -36.84 -17.78
C LEU A 971 8.38 -37.89 -18.65
N SER A 972 8.83 -38.06 -19.89
CA SER A 972 8.25 -39.02 -20.83
C SER A 972 8.43 -40.46 -20.35
N GLY A 973 9.62 -40.81 -19.86
CA GLY A 973 9.91 -42.12 -19.28
C GLY A 973 9.08 -42.37 -18.03
N LEU A 974 9.00 -41.38 -17.13
CA LEU A 974 8.20 -41.44 -15.91
C LEU A 974 6.71 -41.69 -16.22
N VAL A 975 6.16 -40.93 -17.15
CA VAL A 975 4.77 -41.06 -17.60
C VAL A 975 4.51 -42.44 -18.21
N LEU A 976 5.41 -42.97 -19.05
CA LEU A 976 5.22 -44.33 -19.62
C LEU A 976 5.23 -45.42 -18.56
N ALA A 977 6.04 -45.28 -17.51
CA ALA A 977 6.03 -46.22 -16.39
C ALA A 977 4.71 -46.16 -15.62
N MET A 978 4.14 -44.96 -15.42
CA MET A 978 2.84 -44.79 -14.77
C MET A 978 1.69 -45.34 -15.64
N GLU A 979 1.73 -45.09 -16.96
CA GLU A 979 0.76 -45.62 -17.93
C GLU A 979 0.80 -47.15 -17.99
N GLN A 980 1.99 -47.75 -17.98
CA GLN A 980 2.15 -49.20 -17.94
C GLN A 980 1.51 -49.82 -16.70
N ASN A 981 1.66 -49.17 -15.54
CA ASN A 981 1.11 -49.62 -14.27
C ASN A 981 -0.39 -49.28 -14.10
N LYS A 982 -1.03 -48.66 -15.10
CA LYS A 982 -2.45 -48.26 -15.07
C LYS A 982 -2.77 -47.33 -13.90
N GLU A 983 -1.84 -46.43 -13.58
CA GLU A 983 -2.10 -45.37 -12.61
C GLU A 983 -3.27 -44.47 -13.05
N LYS A 984 -3.93 -43.85 -12.07
CA LYS A 984 -5.08 -42.97 -12.34
C LYS A 984 -4.70 -41.85 -13.30
N ILE A 985 -5.57 -41.57 -14.25
CA ILE A 985 -5.38 -40.55 -15.29
C ILE A 985 -5.11 -39.18 -14.64
N SER A 986 -5.88 -38.84 -13.60
CA SER A 986 -5.70 -37.64 -12.77
C SER A 986 -4.29 -37.54 -12.16
N THR A 987 -3.70 -38.66 -11.75
CA THR A 987 -2.37 -38.71 -11.12
C THR A 987 -1.27 -38.51 -12.15
N ILE A 988 -1.36 -39.18 -13.30
CA ILE A 988 -0.43 -38.99 -14.43
C ILE A 988 -0.44 -37.52 -14.87
N ARG A 989 -1.65 -36.94 -14.99
CA ARG A 989 -1.84 -35.52 -15.32
C ARG A 989 -1.21 -34.59 -14.28
N ALA A 990 -1.42 -34.85 -12.99
CA ALA A 990 -0.85 -34.04 -11.91
C ALA A 990 0.68 -34.03 -11.94
N VAL A 991 1.31 -35.20 -12.15
CA VAL A 991 2.77 -35.32 -12.27
C VAL A 991 3.28 -34.57 -13.49
N LYS A 992 2.61 -34.68 -14.65
CA LYS A 992 2.94 -33.88 -15.84
C LYS A 992 2.97 -32.41 -15.49
N VAL A 993 1.87 -31.85 -14.97
CA VAL A 993 1.72 -30.42 -14.65
C VAL A 993 2.75 -29.95 -13.62
N ALA A 994 2.98 -30.72 -12.56
CA ALA A 994 3.91 -30.37 -11.50
C ALA A 994 5.36 -30.25 -11.99
N LEU A 995 5.76 -31.12 -12.93
CA LEU A 995 7.13 -31.17 -13.44
C LEU A 995 7.38 -30.25 -14.64
N MET A 996 6.34 -29.71 -15.30
CA MET A 996 6.54 -28.84 -16.48
C MET A 996 7.41 -27.62 -16.17
N GLY A 997 7.09 -26.91 -15.07
CA GLY A 997 7.79 -25.69 -14.68
C GLY A 997 9.26 -25.93 -14.30
N PRO A 998 9.55 -26.83 -13.33
CA PRO A 998 10.92 -27.11 -12.92
C PRO A 998 11.80 -27.64 -14.05
N LEU A 999 11.32 -28.59 -14.86
CA LEU A 999 12.09 -29.12 -15.99
C LEU A 999 12.29 -28.06 -17.09
N GLY A 1000 11.28 -27.24 -17.38
CA GLY A 1000 11.44 -26.10 -18.27
C GLY A 1000 12.60 -25.18 -17.84
N GLY A 1001 12.60 -24.75 -16.58
CA GLY A 1001 13.65 -23.86 -16.06
C GLY A 1001 15.04 -24.49 -15.99
N ILE A 1002 15.15 -25.74 -15.52
CA ILE A 1002 16.44 -26.45 -15.45
C ILE A 1002 16.99 -26.69 -16.86
N GLY A 1003 16.13 -27.10 -17.80
CA GLY A 1003 16.51 -27.33 -19.18
C GLY A 1003 17.02 -26.06 -19.85
N ASP A 1004 16.28 -24.95 -19.73
CA ASP A 1004 16.69 -23.67 -20.31
C ASP A 1004 18.07 -23.21 -19.78
N ALA A 1005 18.27 -23.31 -18.47
CA ALA A 1005 19.52 -22.98 -17.81
C ALA A 1005 20.72 -23.83 -18.28
N LEU A 1006 20.53 -25.14 -18.28
CA LEU A 1006 21.60 -26.09 -18.56
C LEU A 1006 21.98 -26.08 -20.04
N PHE A 1007 20.99 -26.04 -20.92
CA PHE A 1007 21.21 -26.27 -22.35
C PHE A 1007 21.32 -24.99 -23.14
N TRP A 1008 20.37 -24.07 -23.01
CA TRP A 1008 20.38 -22.83 -23.80
C TRP A 1008 21.36 -21.80 -23.24
N LEU A 1009 21.46 -21.68 -21.92
CA LEU A 1009 22.30 -20.65 -21.29
C LEU A 1009 23.73 -21.11 -21.03
N THR A 1010 23.98 -22.42 -20.91
CA THR A 1010 25.30 -22.95 -20.53
C THR A 1010 25.94 -23.81 -21.63
N LEU A 1011 25.36 -24.97 -21.93
CA LEU A 1011 25.99 -25.93 -22.85
C LEU A 1011 26.14 -25.37 -24.26
N LEU A 1012 25.09 -24.75 -24.81
CA LEU A 1012 25.11 -24.19 -26.15
C LEU A 1012 26.15 -23.07 -26.31
N PRO A 1013 26.21 -22.03 -25.44
CA PRO A 1013 27.22 -20.96 -25.54
C PRO A 1013 28.65 -21.44 -25.35
N ILE A 1014 28.90 -22.39 -24.43
CA ILE A 1014 30.25 -22.95 -24.24
C ILE A 1014 30.69 -23.69 -25.51
N CYS A 1015 29.85 -24.59 -26.03
CA CYS A 1015 30.17 -25.33 -27.26
C CYS A 1015 30.36 -24.36 -28.43
N ALA A 1016 29.48 -23.37 -28.56
CA ALA A 1016 29.52 -22.37 -29.64
C ALA A 1016 30.76 -21.48 -29.53
N GLY A 1017 31.15 -21.05 -28.33
CA GLY A 1017 32.34 -20.23 -28.09
C GLY A 1017 33.62 -20.97 -28.45
N ILE A 1018 33.76 -22.23 -28.04
CA ILE A 1018 34.90 -23.08 -28.42
C ILE A 1018 34.96 -23.25 -29.94
N GLY A 1019 33.83 -23.59 -30.57
CA GLY A 1019 33.75 -23.79 -32.02
C GLY A 1019 34.02 -22.49 -32.80
N ALA A 1020 33.51 -21.36 -32.33
CA ALA A 1020 33.70 -20.05 -32.95
C ALA A 1020 35.15 -19.57 -32.85
N SER A 1021 35.82 -19.75 -31.71
CA SER A 1021 37.24 -19.39 -31.53
C SER A 1021 38.12 -20.08 -32.57
N LEU A 1022 37.93 -21.38 -32.77
CA LEU A 1022 38.65 -22.16 -33.78
C LEU A 1022 38.28 -21.74 -35.21
N ALA A 1023 37.01 -21.41 -35.46
CA ALA A 1023 36.54 -20.97 -36.77
C ALA A 1023 37.11 -19.59 -37.16
N LEU A 1024 37.27 -18.68 -36.19
CA LEU A 1024 37.84 -17.35 -36.40
C LEU A 1024 39.31 -17.40 -36.81
N GLU A 1025 40.05 -18.44 -36.41
CA GLU A 1025 41.42 -18.72 -36.87
C GLU A 1025 41.46 -19.39 -38.26
N GLY A 1026 40.30 -19.56 -38.92
CA GLY A 1026 40.19 -20.18 -40.24
C GLY A 1026 40.13 -21.71 -40.23
N SER A 1027 40.02 -22.35 -39.06
CA SER A 1027 39.99 -23.80 -38.94
C SER A 1027 38.61 -24.39 -39.22
N LEU A 1028 38.53 -25.32 -40.18
CA LEU A 1028 37.33 -26.12 -40.46
C LEU A 1028 36.92 -27.02 -39.28
N PHE A 1029 37.81 -27.23 -38.30
CA PHE A 1029 37.49 -27.99 -37.10
C PHE A 1029 36.51 -27.27 -36.17
N GLY A 1030 36.40 -25.94 -36.22
CA GLY A 1030 35.52 -25.18 -35.31
C GLY A 1030 34.05 -25.64 -35.35
N PRO A 1031 33.39 -25.62 -36.52
CA PRO A 1031 32.01 -26.11 -36.65
C PRO A 1031 31.85 -27.61 -36.34
N ILE A 1032 32.87 -28.43 -36.65
CA ILE A 1032 32.86 -29.87 -36.40
C ILE A 1032 32.92 -30.15 -34.89
N VAL A 1033 33.80 -29.46 -34.16
CA VAL A 1033 33.94 -29.55 -32.70
C VAL A 1033 32.65 -29.12 -32.02
N PHE A 1034 32.03 -28.01 -32.46
CA PHE A 1034 30.72 -27.60 -31.96
C PHE A 1034 29.66 -28.71 -32.12
N LEU A 1035 29.52 -29.23 -33.34
CA LEU A 1035 28.51 -30.25 -33.66
C LEU A 1035 28.72 -31.51 -32.82
N LEU A 1036 29.95 -32.01 -32.73
CA LEU A 1036 30.27 -33.23 -31.98
C LEU A 1036 30.06 -33.03 -30.48
N LEU A 1037 30.61 -31.95 -29.91
CA LEU A 1037 30.56 -31.69 -28.48
C LEU A 1037 29.12 -31.50 -28.00
N PHE A 1038 28.37 -30.62 -28.68
CA PHE A 1038 27.00 -30.32 -28.30
C PHE A 1038 26.10 -31.56 -28.40
N ASN A 1039 26.17 -32.30 -29.51
CA ASN A 1039 25.34 -33.48 -29.71
C ASN A 1039 25.73 -34.63 -28.78
N LEU A 1040 27.01 -34.81 -28.44
CA LEU A 1040 27.43 -35.85 -27.50
C LEU A 1040 26.75 -35.68 -26.14
N PHE A 1041 26.79 -34.47 -25.58
CA PHE A 1041 26.14 -34.16 -24.30
C PHE A 1041 24.61 -34.19 -24.39
N HIS A 1042 24.05 -33.59 -25.44
CA HIS A 1042 22.59 -33.57 -25.67
C HIS A 1042 22.00 -34.98 -25.79
N PHE A 1043 22.58 -35.85 -26.64
CA PHE A 1043 22.09 -37.21 -26.80
C PHE A 1043 22.37 -38.08 -25.58
N GLY A 1044 23.55 -37.95 -24.96
CA GLY A 1044 23.88 -38.68 -23.73
C GLY A 1044 22.86 -38.44 -22.62
N LEU A 1045 22.54 -37.17 -22.36
CA LEU A 1045 21.52 -36.79 -21.37
C LEU A 1045 20.12 -37.24 -21.81
N ARG A 1046 19.74 -37.02 -23.07
CA ARG A 1046 18.40 -37.37 -23.55
C ARG A 1046 18.08 -38.87 -23.39
N PHE A 1047 18.99 -39.75 -23.82
CA PHE A 1047 18.79 -41.19 -23.69
C PHE A 1047 18.94 -41.64 -22.23
N GLY A 1048 19.92 -41.10 -21.50
CA GLY A 1048 20.11 -41.39 -20.08
C GLY A 1048 18.85 -41.05 -19.26
N LEU A 1049 18.31 -39.85 -19.44
CA LEU A 1049 17.10 -39.37 -18.78
C LEU A 1049 15.85 -40.17 -19.17
N ALA A 1050 15.75 -40.67 -20.42
CA ALA A 1050 14.64 -41.52 -20.84
C ALA A 1050 14.59 -42.83 -20.03
N HIS A 1051 15.73 -43.52 -19.92
CA HIS A 1051 15.83 -44.77 -19.15
C HIS A 1051 15.72 -44.52 -17.65
N TYR A 1052 16.39 -43.47 -17.16
CA TYR A 1052 16.32 -43.09 -15.77
C TYR A 1052 14.89 -42.72 -15.35
N GLY A 1053 14.18 -41.92 -16.14
CA GLY A 1053 12.79 -41.55 -15.86
C GLY A 1053 11.86 -42.75 -15.82
N TYR A 1054 12.02 -43.71 -16.74
CA TYR A 1054 11.21 -44.93 -16.76
C TYR A 1054 11.52 -45.86 -15.57
N GLN A 1055 12.81 -46.10 -15.26
CA GLN A 1055 13.21 -46.89 -14.09
C GLN A 1055 12.80 -46.22 -12.78
N ALA A 1056 12.99 -44.91 -12.69
CA ALA A 1056 12.55 -44.09 -11.57
C ALA A 1056 11.04 -44.19 -11.43
N GLY A 1057 10.24 -44.11 -12.49
CA GLY A 1057 8.78 -44.27 -12.40
C GLY A 1057 8.34 -45.65 -11.89
N THR A 1058 9.00 -46.72 -12.32
CA THR A 1058 8.72 -48.08 -11.82
C THR A 1058 9.07 -48.27 -10.34
N SER A 1059 10.12 -47.59 -9.84
CA SER A 1059 10.56 -47.65 -8.44
C SER A 1059 9.85 -46.61 -7.55
N ALA A 1060 9.52 -45.47 -8.13
CA ALA A 1060 8.84 -44.35 -7.50
C ALA A 1060 7.36 -44.63 -7.29
N LEU A 1061 6.75 -45.62 -7.94
CA LEU A 1061 5.37 -46.03 -7.64
C LEU A 1061 5.19 -46.40 -6.15
N ALA A 1062 6.20 -47.02 -5.53
CA ALA A 1062 6.22 -47.34 -4.11
C ALA A 1062 6.46 -46.11 -3.20
N LEU A 1063 7.16 -45.09 -3.70
CA LEU A 1063 7.48 -43.85 -2.96
C LEU A 1063 6.43 -42.74 -3.17
N LEU A 1064 5.80 -42.67 -4.34
CA LEU A 1064 4.73 -41.72 -4.72
C LEU A 1064 3.42 -42.05 -4.01
N LYS A 1065 3.15 -43.34 -3.71
CA LYS A 1065 2.03 -43.70 -2.83
C LYS A 1065 2.15 -43.08 -1.43
N THR A 1066 3.37 -42.76 -0.98
CA THR A 1066 3.66 -42.39 0.42
C THR A 1066 4.13 -40.95 0.58
N HIS A 1067 4.76 -40.33 -0.44
CA HIS A 1067 5.53 -39.08 -0.29
C HIS A 1067 5.44 -38.07 -1.45
N THR A 1068 4.38 -38.07 -2.27
CA THR A 1068 4.17 -37.10 -3.39
C THR A 1068 4.44 -35.64 -3.03
N ARG A 1069 4.03 -35.20 -1.83
CA ARG A 1069 4.24 -33.83 -1.33
C ARG A 1069 5.73 -33.45 -1.18
N ARG A 1070 6.56 -34.37 -0.66
CA ARG A 1070 8.00 -34.11 -0.39
C ARG A 1070 8.81 -34.03 -1.68
N ILE A 1071 8.45 -34.81 -2.69
CA ILE A 1071 9.14 -34.83 -3.99
C ILE A 1071 8.89 -33.52 -4.76
N SER A 1072 7.64 -33.04 -4.77
CA SER A 1072 7.31 -31.74 -5.39
C SER A 1072 8.00 -30.57 -4.70
N HIS A 1073 8.21 -30.67 -3.38
CA HIS A 1073 8.92 -29.65 -2.61
C HIS A 1073 10.42 -29.62 -2.95
N ALA A 1074 11.07 -30.78 -2.99
CA ALA A 1074 12.49 -30.90 -3.36
C ALA A 1074 12.79 -30.37 -4.78
N ALA A 1075 11.90 -30.63 -5.75
CA ALA A 1075 12.04 -30.13 -7.11
C ALA A 1075 11.99 -28.58 -7.21
N SER A 1076 11.20 -27.94 -6.33
CA SER A 1076 11.07 -26.48 -6.29
C SER A 1076 12.32 -25.82 -5.70
N ILE A 1077 12.92 -26.44 -4.68
CA ILE A 1077 14.17 -25.97 -4.06
C ILE A 1077 15.30 -25.97 -5.08
N VAL A 1078 15.48 -27.08 -5.81
CA VAL A 1078 16.51 -27.20 -6.86
C VAL A 1078 16.32 -26.12 -7.95
N GLY A 1079 15.08 -25.88 -8.40
CA GLY A 1079 14.79 -24.87 -9.41
C GLY A 1079 15.17 -23.44 -8.97
N MET A 1080 14.89 -23.08 -7.72
CA MET A 1080 15.24 -21.75 -7.18
C MET A 1080 16.76 -21.58 -6.95
N THR A 1081 17.44 -22.63 -6.50
CA THR A 1081 18.90 -22.61 -6.33
C THR A 1081 19.63 -22.43 -7.65
N VAL A 1082 19.17 -23.11 -8.71
CA VAL A 1082 19.73 -22.97 -10.06
C VAL A 1082 19.50 -21.55 -10.60
N ILE A 1083 18.31 -20.98 -10.44
CA ILE A 1083 18.03 -19.58 -10.84
C ILE A 1083 18.96 -18.60 -10.10
N GLY A 1084 19.14 -18.75 -8.79
CA GLY A 1084 20.06 -17.90 -8.01
C GLY A 1084 21.52 -18.01 -8.46
N ALA A 1085 22.00 -19.23 -8.74
CA ALA A 1085 23.35 -19.47 -9.23
C ALA A 1085 23.58 -18.90 -10.64
N LEU A 1086 22.58 -18.97 -11.53
CA LEU A 1086 22.66 -18.39 -12.87
C LEU A 1086 22.73 -16.87 -12.85
N VAL A 1087 21.97 -16.21 -11.97
CA VAL A 1087 22.05 -14.74 -11.80
C VAL A 1087 23.45 -14.34 -11.37
N ALA A 1088 24.04 -15.04 -10.39
CA ALA A 1088 25.40 -14.77 -9.94
C ALA A 1088 26.49 -15.09 -10.98
N SER A 1089 26.26 -16.08 -11.84
CA SER A 1089 27.27 -16.57 -12.81
C SER A 1089 27.23 -15.86 -14.17
N TYR A 1090 26.08 -15.30 -14.58
CA TYR A 1090 25.88 -14.76 -15.94
C TYR A 1090 25.60 -13.26 -15.98
N VAL A 1091 25.33 -12.60 -14.86
CA VAL A 1091 25.26 -11.13 -14.80
C VAL A 1091 26.68 -10.58 -14.67
N HIS A 1092 27.34 -10.35 -15.81
CA HIS A 1092 28.64 -9.68 -15.84
C HIS A 1092 28.47 -8.16 -15.77
N LEU A 1093 28.56 -7.64 -14.55
CA LEU A 1093 28.71 -6.21 -14.27
C LEU A 1093 30.21 -5.86 -14.37
N SER A 1094 30.56 -4.90 -15.22
CA SER A 1094 31.93 -4.36 -15.27
C SER A 1094 31.88 -2.84 -15.33
N THR A 1095 32.70 -2.16 -14.52
CA THR A 1095 32.83 -0.70 -14.52
C THR A 1095 34.26 -0.26 -14.88
N PRO A 1096 34.45 0.66 -15.84
CA PRO A 1096 35.77 1.18 -16.17
C PRO A 1096 36.24 2.29 -15.20
N LEU A 1097 35.49 2.55 -14.12
CA LEU A 1097 35.75 3.66 -13.22
C LEU A 1097 37.09 3.47 -12.49
N VAL A 1098 37.97 4.46 -12.59
CA VAL A 1098 39.25 4.50 -11.88
C VAL A 1098 39.21 5.65 -10.88
N MET A 1099 39.43 5.33 -9.61
CA MET A 1099 39.52 6.32 -8.54
C MET A 1099 40.97 6.77 -8.39
N HIS A 1100 41.19 8.08 -8.45
CA HIS A 1100 42.50 8.68 -8.28
C HIS A 1100 42.64 9.28 -6.88
N ALA A 1101 43.64 8.81 -6.13
CA ALA A 1101 44.03 9.37 -4.83
C ALA A 1101 45.48 9.86 -4.94
N GLY A 1102 45.65 11.15 -5.28
CA GLY A 1102 46.97 11.71 -5.55
C GLY A 1102 47.60 11.12 -6.82
N LYS A 1103 48.79 10.53 -6.72
CA LYS A 1103 49.49 9.88 -7.85
C LYS A 1103 49.10 8.41 -8.07
N ALA A 1104 48.32 7.82 -7.17
CA ALA A 1104 47.88 6.43 -7.29
C ALA A 1104 46.49 6.34 -7.94
N SER A 1105 46.32 5.38 -8.84
CA SER A 1105 45.07 5.05 -9.51
C SER A 1105 44.62 3.66 -9.09
N VAL A 1106 43.37 3.53 -8.64
CA VAL A 1106 42.75 2.26 -8.24
C VAL A 1106 41.55 2.01 -9.15
N ALA A 1107 41.57 0.91 -9.90
CA ALA A 1107 40.46 0.51 -10.75
C ALA A 1107 39.35 -0.09 -9.90
N LEU A 1108 38.16 0.53 -9.91
CA LEU A 1108 37.07 0.17 -9.01
C LEU A 1108 36.58 -1.28 -9.24
N GLN A 1109 36.56 -1.74 -10.49
CA GLN A 1109 36.17 -3.12 -10.81
C GLN A 1109 37.20 -4.12 -10.29
N THR A 1110 38.44 -4.07 -10.79
CA THR A 1110 39.43 -5.12 -10.53
C THR A 1110 40.04 -5.06 -9.13
N ASP A 1111 40.17 -3.87 -8.54
CA ASP A 1111 40.93 -3.70 -7.30
C ASP A 1111 40.02 -3.66 -6.05
N VAL A 1112 38.72 -3.41 -6.23
CA VAL A 1112 37.76 -3.26 -5.11
C VAL A 1112 36.61 -4.26 -5.20
N LEU A 1113 35.89 -4.29 -6.32
CA LEU A 1113 34.67 -5.11 -6.45
C LEU A 1113 35.01 -6.60 -6.64
N ASP A 1114 35.97 -6.92 -7.51
CA ASP A 1114 36.36 -8.30 -7.77
C ASP A 1114 37.20 -8.92 -6.62
N ASN A 1115 37.86 -8.07 -5.82
CA ASN A 1115 38.70 -8.50 -4.69
C ASN A 1115 37.96 -8.59 -3.35
N ALA A 1116 36.68 -8.22 -3.27
CA ALA A 1116 35.89 -8.20 -2.05
C ALA A 1116 35.68 -9.60 -1.40
N ASP A 1117 35.84 -10.68 -2.18
CA ASP A 1117 35.71 -12.06 -1.68
C ASP A 1117 37.00 -12.64 -1.08
N SER A 1118 38.17 -11.99 -1.25
CA SER A 1118 39.47 -12.53 -0.79
C SER A 1118 39.82 -12.18 0.67
N ARG A 1119 38.95 -11.46 1.39
CA ARG A 1119 39.15 -11.07 2.81
C ARG A 1119 38.08 -11.63 3.76
N ARG A 1120 37.67 -12.87 3.55
CA ARG A 1120 36.97 -13.68 4.57
C ARG A 1120 37.70 -14.99 4.83
#